data_AF-A0A2B4RUL7-F1
#
_entry.id   AF-A0A2B4RUL7-F1
#
_cell.length_a   1.000
_cell.length_b   1.000
_cell.length_c   1.000
_cell.angle_alpha   90.00
_cell.angle_beta   90.00
_cell.angle_gamma   90.00
#
_symmetry.space_group_name_H-M   'P 1'
#
loop_
_entity.id
_entity.type
_entity.pdbx_description
1 polymer ?
#
loop_
_entity_poly.entity_id
_entity_poly.type
_entity_poly.pdbx_seq_one_letter_code
_entity_poly.pdbx_strand_id
1 'polypeptide(L)'
;MGNLQLVDKQATDSTPWIRNAYRGRLYGNITNHYTSITLLRVKRADKGSYTLEVITNPDRDRNSSTVEISVLYHPGVALNPLNATKAEGENTTWSCNATGNPEPTISWIFNASHTKTNNNPRIVFSRDRQKMTITSLSRKDSGEYKCIAINNLGNASQVASLDVTYQSKITTHPSNMTKREGENVTLHCNATGNPLPTLSWTKDGSDIANNHRISISEDKKQLAITIANREHRGGYLCVAHNEVGNDSLIIAILDVQFAPEISKHPRNITILKGENVIFRCSVVGNPTPSVVWKKNGKELDVTADSRLKLSSKKNNHSLEIAEVHFSDSGKYMCVANNSVSRSSSSAANLTVQYVPDPPKDFKVILRGSRSVNISWINGFNGNSAIQNYTVEISEDGQKFRDAICQGTLSVNACVIHTTRVSIKELFPWTIYYLRVFARNIIGSSNRSLIINVTTDEEVPSSAPPFNVTVVSSTAVNVSWKMLSKQDARGEIQGYYILYKRKNDPQLPWKNRTVNRKETTSKVVTSLKKFTSYEFAIQAFNNKDVSVKSDIIETKTDQDVPSAAPKLMSAEPKNSTSIELTWEPVLGRDLNGILTEYVIRYSHDKEERYREKPNSLSKVVINGLRASTNYSFKISAATIKGEGPQSEPKSATTKDPPIPPIPNDIGTSEVSVAFKPLQILSSGKEVRYYQVIVVQLRKGEGPGKSSDENYVRVIRKYEDRVAGEPYITAEFSNNNERRTTFPVGDGKYYSRKYHIEARRKRRAGFTEYLNGKLDDDTEYAVFQRSLSGPDDYQNEGFTQFTTRKMTELEPEDKTVIVIVVFIVLFIVFVVVVGGIVIVWLRGRRRSNENEVDEDIPMEDRGYDEVTNLEEKGRLKCHQYWPSEGTESYGDIKVTLVQTVELSEFTIRTMTLNHANNTEQRTVNQYHYTVWPDHGVPECPSSLLTFVRKASGANPPDAGPMVVHCSAGVGRTGTFIVVDAMLRRIAAEKTVDVYDYVTSLRQDRNLMVQVEEQYILIHDVLVEAIHSGFTEIHANDLRSHIKNLMQVNQTSGQSEMDEEFIRLGRCFSASQFTTQAANMACNATKNRYPNAFPYDETRVKLSVISGVEGSDYINANFIDGYMARRAFIATQAPIPDTIPDFWRMIWEQESSTIVMLSKETEGGKDQYEFIYSALSEYLDSFDAYSNF
;
A
#
# COMPACT_ATOMS: atom_id res chain seq x y z
N MET A 1 -65.03 -83.48 -136.95
CA MET A 1 -65.59 -82.22 -137.47
C MET A 1 -66.21 -81.50 -136.28
N GLY A 2 -66.04 -80.20 -136.02
CA GLY A 2 -65.21 -79.15 -136.63
C GLY A 2 -65.07 -77.94 -135.66
N ASN A 3 -64.24 -76.93 -135.97
CA ASN A 3 -63.82 -75.86 -135.02
C ASN A 3 -64.49 -74.48 -135.26
N LEU A 4 -64.62 -73.66 -134.20
CA LEU A 4 -64.57 -72.15 -134.09
C LEU A 4 -65.18 -71.69 -132.73
N GLN A 5 -64.67 -70.81 -131.85
CA GLN A 5 -63.39 -70.09 -131.63
C GLN A 5 -63.19 -68.63 -132.11
N LEU A 6 -63.69 -67.63 -131.33
CA LEU A 6 -63.25 -66.20 -131.16
C LEU A 6 -63.77 -65.74 -129.75
N VAL A 7 -63.07 -65.07 -128.80
CA VAL A 7 -62.35 -63.75 -128.74
C VAL A 7 -63.33 -62.56 -128.58
N ASP A 8 -63.19 -61.55 -127.68
CA ASP A 8 -62.03 -60.96 -126.96
C ASP A 8 -62.33 -60.46 -125.50
N LYS A 9 -61.40 -59.71 -124.88
CA LYS A 9 -61.43 -59.04 -123.55
C LYS A 9 -62.17 -57.69 -123.55
N GLN A 10 -62.76 -57.30 -122.41
CA GLN A 10 -62.21 -56.23 -121.52
C GLN A 10 -62.96 -56.18 -120.18
N ALA A 11 -62.79 -55.13 -119.37
CA ALA A 11 -63.12 -55.10 -117.94
C ALA A 11 -64.59 -54.76 -117.61
N THR A 12 -64.92 -54.94 -116.31
CA THR A 12 -66.20 -54.72 -115.60
C THR A 12 -67.33 -55.71 -115.86
N ASP A 13 -67.84 -56.21 -114.73
CA ASP A 13 -69.07 -56.97 -114.46
C ASP A 13 -69.36 -58.34 -115.12
N SER A 14 -70.16 -59.11 -114.38
CA SER A 14 -70.79 -60.41 -114.72
C SER A 14 -69.89 -61.65 -114.95
N THR A 15 -70.01 -62.58 -114.00
CA THR A 15 -70.37 -64.02 -114.19
C THR A 15 -70.45 -64.64 -115.60
N PRO A 16 -70.24 -65.97 -115.76
CA PRO A 16 -69.39 -66.90 -114.96
C PRO A 16 -68.60 -67.97 -115.80
N TRP A 17 -67.85 -68.85 -115.10
CA TRP A 17 -67.30 -70.18 -115.53
C TRP A 17 -66.25 -70.24 -116.70
N ILE A 18 -65.31 -71.19 -116.76
CA ILE A 18 -65.00 -72.38 -115.91
C ILE A 18 -63.50 -72.77 -115.92
N ARG A 19 -63.12 -73.72 -115.05
CA ARG A 19 -61.76 -74.25 -114.75
C ARG A 19 -60.89 -73.32 -113.90
N ASN A 20 -60.19 -73.75 -112.85
CA ASN A 20 -60.08 -75.06 -112.18
C ASN A 20 -59.55 -74.80 -110.74
N ALA A 21 -59.69 -75.65 -109.72
CA ALA A 21 -60.58 -76.80 -109.52
C ALA A 21 -60.55 -77.18 -108.02
N TYR A 22 -61.72 -77.28 -107.36
CA TYR A 22 -61.82 -78.08 -106.14
C TYR A 22 -62.25 -79.50 -106.52
N ARG A 23 -61.37 -80.49 -106.28
CA ARG A 23 -61.66 -81.91 -106.53
C ARG A 23 -62.57 -82.51 -105.43
N GLY A 24 -63.74 -81.91 -105.24
CA GLY A 24 -64.85 -82.47 -104.45
C GLY A 24 -65.71 -83.36 -105.34
N ARG A 25 -65.44 -84.66 -105.34
CA ARG A 25 -66.07 -85.64 -106.23
C ARG A 25 -67.55 -85.91 -105.87
N LEU A 26 -68.47 -85.19 -106.47
CA LEU A 26 -69.88 -85.61 -106.57
C LEU A 26 -70.01 -86.71 -107.62
N TYR A 27 -69.93 -87.97 -107.18
CA TYR A 27 -70.22 -89.14 -108.02
C TYR A 27 -71.71 -89.48 -107.96
N GLY A 28 -72.49 -88.92 -108.88
CA GLY A 28 -73.85 -89.41 -109.16
C GLY A 28 -73.79 -90.76 -109.88
N ASN A 29 -73.78 -91.86 -109.13
CA ASN A 29 -73.74 -93.21 -109.69
C ASN A 29 -75.15 -93.71 -110.02
N ILE A 30 -75.63 -93.44 -111.23
CA ILE A 30 -76.96 -93.84 -111.70
C ILE A 30 -76.96 -95.33 -112.04
N THR A 31 -77.27 -96.15 -111.02
CA THR A 31 -77.65 -97.55 -111.17
C THR A 31 -79.15 -97.65 -110.86
N ASN A 32 -79.89 -98.41 -111.67
CA ASN A 32 -81.31 -98.22 -112.09
C ASN A 32 -82.41 -97.70 -111.13
N HIS A 33 -82.19 -97.53 -109.82
CA HIS A 33 -83.24 -97.06 -108.89
C HIS A 33 -82.86 -95.91 -107.90
N TYR A 34 -81.61 -95.42 -107.79
CA TYR A 34 -81.26 -94.38 -106.80
C TYR A 34 -80.19 -93.36 -107.23
N THR A 35 -80.20 -92.17 -106.60
CA THR A 35 -79.25 -91.05 -106.78
C THR A 35 -78.87 -90.45 -105.41
N SER A 36 -77.62 -89.97 -105.22
CA SER A 36 -77.16 -89.38 -103.95
C SER A 36 -76.16 -88.22 -104.11
N ILE A 37 -76.13 -87.33 -103.12
CA ILE A 37 -75.15 -86.22 -102.97
C ILE A 37 -74.29 -86.47 -101.73
N THR A 38 -73.03 -86.03 -101.74
CA THR A 38 -72.12 -86.17 -100.58
C THR A 38 -71.18 -84.97 -100.49
N LEU A 39 -71.17 -84.30 -99.33
CA LEU A 39 -70.22 -83.22 -99.03
C LEU A 39 -68.99 -83.80 -98.32
N LEU A 40 -67.79 -83.35 -98.73
CA LEU A 40 -66.52 -83.83 -98.19
C LEU A 40 -65.69 -82.65 -97.65
N ARG A 41 -65.21 -82.78 -96.40
CA ARG A 41 -64.50 -81.73 -95.63
C ARG A 41 -65.33 -80.46 -95.36
N VAL A 42 -66.50 -80.69 -94.75
CA VAL A 42 -67.48 -79.68 -94.32
C VAL A 42 -66.84 -78.60 -93.42
N LYS A 43 -67.15 -77.33 -93.70
CA LYS A 43 -66.74 -76.12 -92.94
C LYS A 43 -67.97 -75.46 -92.30
N ARG A 44 -67.78 -74.58 -91.31
CA ARG A 44 -68.88 -73.81 -90.66
C ARG A 44 -69.79 -73.05 -91.65
N ALA A 45 -69.26 -72.66 -92.81
CA ALA A 45 -70.00 -71.96 -93.87
C ALA A 45 -70.90 -72.87 -94.72
N ASP A 46 -70.73 -74.18 -94.65
CA ASP A 46 -71.54 -75.16 -95.39
C ASP A 46 -72.85 -75.51 -94.62
N LYS A 47 -73.18 -74.74 -93.58
CA LYS A 47 -74.47 -74.80 -92.88
C LYS A 47 -75.52 -74.12 -93.76
N GLY A 48 -76.53 -74.86 -94.20
CA GLY A 48 -77.60 -74.31 -95.04
C GLY A 48 -78.71 -75.31 -95.37
N SER A 49 -79.70 -74.82 -96.09
CA SER A 49 -80.80 -75.63 -96.63
C SER A 49 -80.45 -76.09 -98.04
N TYR A 50 -80.52 -77.40 -98.29
CA TYR A 50 -80.17 -78.03 -99.57
C TYR A 50 -81.39 -78.71 -100.17
N THR A 51 -81.85 -78.23 -101.33
CA THR A 51 -83.02 -78.76 -102.03
C THR A 51 -82.62 -79.73 -103.13
N LEU A 52 -83.21 -80.92 -103.14
CA LEU A 52 -83.20 -81.85 -104.25
C LEU A 52 -84.50 -81.69 -105.04
N GLU A 53 -84.43 -81.41 -106.34
CA GLU A 53 -85.60 -81.27 -107.23
C GLU A 53 -85.60 -82.41 -108.26
N VAL A 54 -86.70 -83.15 -108.33
CA VAL A 54 -86.91 -84.27 -109.27
C VAL A 54 -87.94 -83.86 -110.30
N ILE A 55 -87.51 -83.80 -111.56
CA ILE A 55 -88.31 -83.36 -112.71
C ILE A 55 -88.49 -84.56 -113.64
N THR A 56 -89.73 -85.04 -113.81
CA THR A 56 -90.05 -86.21 -114.63
C THR A 56 -90.59 -85.85 -116.02
N ASN A 57 -91.21 -84.68 -116.16
CA ASN A 57 -91.61 -84.09 -117.44
C ASN A 57 -91.73 -82.56 -117.26
N PRO A 58 -91.21 -81.68 -118.16
CA PRO A 58 -90.98 -80.26 -117.84
C PRO A 58 -92.22 -79.48 -117.36
N ASP A 59 -93.40 -79.78 -117.92
CA ASP A 59 -94.61 -78.96 -117.80
C ASP A 59 -95.69 -79.52 -116.86
N ARG A 60 -95.51 -80.70 -116.23
CA ARG A 60 -96.63 -81.32 -115.49
C ARG A 60 -96.38 -82.06 -114.17
N ASP A 61 -95.14 -82.34 -113.76
CA ASP A 61 -94.86 -82.74 -112.38
C ASP A 61 -93.43 -82.41 -111.97
N ARG A 62 -93.28 -81.84 -110.76
CA ARG A 62 -91.99 -81.63 -110.09
C ARG A 62 -92.13 -81.89 -108.60
N ASN A 63 -91.36 -82.85 -108.09
CA ASN A 63 -91.29 -83.10 -106.65
C ASN A 63 -89.92 -82.64 -106.13
N SER A 64 -89.92 -81.70 -105.19
CA SER A 64 -88.71 -81.29 -104.48
C SER A 64 -88.77 -81.65 -103.00
N SER A 65 -87.59 -81.87 -102.41
CA SER A 65 -87.42 -82.13 -100.99
C SER A 65 -86.19 -81.39 -100.48
N THR A 66 -86.34 -80.67 -99.37
CA THR A 66 -85.30 -79.83 -98.79
C THR A 66 -84.82 -80.41 -97.47
N VAL A 67 -83.51 -80.50 -97.30
CA VAL A 67 -82.87 -80.94 -96.05
C VAL A 67 -81.94 -79.86 -95.53
N GLU A 68 -82.03 -79.55 -94.24
CA GLU A 68 -81.05 -78.69 -93.58
C GLU A 68 -79.81 -79.48 -93.17
N ILE A 69 -78.64 -78.96 -93.54
CA ILE A 69 -77.35 -79.47 -93.07
C ILE A 69 -76.85 -78.55 -91.96
N SER A 70 -76.80 -79.09 -90.74
CA SER A 70 -76.21 -78.41 -89.59
C SER A 70 -74.75 -78.81 -89.42
N VAL A 71 -73.86 -77.83 -89.31
CA VAL A 71 -72.42 -78.07 -89.13
C VAL A 71 -72.06 -78.00 -87.66
N LEU A 72 -71.81 -79.17 -87.07
CA LEU A 72 -71.30 -79.28 -85.71
C LEU A 72 -69.81 -78.95 -85.65
N TYR A 73 -69.33 -78.36 -84.56
CA TYR A 73 -67.90 -78.05 -84.39
C TYR A 73 -67.45 -78.07 -82.91
N HIS A 74 -66.18 -78.44 -82.70
CA HIS A 74 -65.52 -78.44 -81.38
C HIS A 74 -65.61 -77.06 -80.70
N PRO A 75 -65.71 -77.00 -79.38
CA PRO A 75 -65.83 -75.74 -78.68
C PRO A 75 -64.55 -74.90 -78.78
N GLY A 76 -64.69 -73.59 -78.60
CA GLY A 76 -63.59 -72.64 -78.43
C GLY A 76 -63.87 -71.74 -77.23
N VAL A 77 -62.85 -71.51 -76.38
CA VAL A 77 -62.94 -70.72 -75.16
C VAL A 77 -62.10 -69.44 -75.30
N ALA A 78 -62.69 -68.31 -74.92
CA ALA A 78 -61.98 -67.06 -74.66
C ALA A 78 -62.29 -66.58 -73.24
N LEU A 79 -61.27 -66.56 -72.38
CA LEU A 79 -61.37 -66.25 -70.95
C LEU A 79 -60.83 -64.83 -70.68
N ASN A 80 -61.60 -64.00 -69.97
CA ASN A 80 -61.26 -62.61 -69.71
C ASN A 80 -61.63 -62.21 -68.26
N PRO A 81 -60.71 -61.64 -67.44
CA PRO A 81 -59.28 -61.44 -67.71
C PRO A 81 -58.47 -62.76 -67.70
N LEU A 82 -57.32 -62.78 -68.37
CA LEU A 82 -56.38 -63.91 -68.28
C LEU A 82 -55.48 -63.82 -67.05
N ASN A 83 -55.07 -62.62 -66.66
CA ASN A 83 -54.34 -62.38 -65.41
C ASN A 83 -55.10 -61.31 -64.62
N ALA A 84 -55.34 -61.55 -63.34
CA ALA A 84 -55.97 -60.60 -62.43
C ALA A 84 -55.17 -60.51 -61.13
N THR A 85 -54.76 -59.29 -60.77
CA THR A 85 -54.17 -58.98 -59.47
C THR A 85 -55.20 -58.19 -58.68
N LYS A 86 -55.57 -58.67 -57.48
CA LYS A 86 -56.64 -58.09 -56.67
C LYS A 86 -56.32 -58.12 -55.18
N ALA A 87 -56.75 -57.10 -54.44
CA ALA A 87 -56.48 -57.02 -53.01
C ALA A 87 -57.38 -57.96 -52.18
N GLU A 88 -56.87 -58.44 -51.04
CA GLU A 88 -57.64 -59.17 -50.04
C GLU A 88 -58.85 -58.34 -49.59
N GLY A 89 -60.04 -58.94 -49.66
CA GLY A 89 -61.33 -58.28 -49.45
C GLY A 89 -62.04 -57.79 -50.72
N GLU A 90 -61.36 -57.62 -51.87
CA GLU A 90 -62.01 -57.25 -53.13
C GLU A 90 -62.86 -58.40 -53.72
N ASN A 91 -63.67 -58.07 -54.72
CA ASN A 91 -64.36 -59.04 -55.58
C ASN A 91 -63.61 -59.17 -56.92
N THR A 92 -63.53 -60.39 -57.47
CA THR A 92 -63.07 -60.65 -58.85
C THR A 92 -64.16 -61.33 -59.67
N THR A 93 -64.10 -61.23 -60.99
CA THR A 93 -65.05 -61.90 -61.90
C THR A 93 -64.37 -62.22 -63.22
N TRP A 94 -64.46 -63.48 -63.63
CA TRP A 94 -64.06 -63.94 -64.95
C TRP A 94 -65.28 -64.18 -65.83
N SER A 95 -65.15 -63.81 -67.10
CA SER A 95 -66.07 -64.18 -68.17
C SER A 95 -65.39 -65.17 -69.11
N CYS A 96 -65.89 -66.38 -69.16
CA CYS A 96 -65.54 -67.43 -70.10
C CYS A 96 -66.54 -67.43 -71.24
N ASN A 97 -66.19 -66.76 -72.34
CA ASN A 97 -66.97 -66.77 -73.56
C ASN A 97 -66.67 -68.06 -74.32
N ALA A 98 -67.61 -69.01 -74.28
CA ALA A 98 -67.50 -70.30 -74.96
C ALA A 98 -68.37 -70.33 -76.22
N THR A 99 -67.80 -70.74 -77.34
CA THR A 99 -68.51 -70.95 -78.61
C THR A 99 -68.46 -72.42 -78.99
N GLY A 100 -69.50 -72.96 -79.64
CA GLY A 100 -69.59 -74.37 -80.04
C GLY A 100 -70.92 -74.64 -80.74
N ASN A 101 -70.99 -75.73 -81.53
CA ASN A 101 -72.27 -76.27 -82.00
C ASN A 101 -72.24 -77.82 -81.90
N PRO A 102 -73.07 -78.46 -81.06
CA PRO A 102 -74.04 -77.86 -80.13
C PRO A 102 -73.38 -76.95 -79.09
N GLU A 103 -74.17 -76.07 -78.46
CA GLU A 103 -73.65 -75.16 -77.43
C GLU A 103 -72.95 -75.94 -76.30
N PRO A 104 -71.75 -75.51 -75.87
CA PRO A 104 -70.96 -76.29 -74.93
C PRO A 104 -71.34 -76.00 -73.48
N THR A 105 -71.36 -77.04 -72.65
CA THR A 105 -71.50 -76.90 -71.20
C THR A 105 -70.20 -76.38 -70.58
N ILE A 106 -70.32 -75.46 -69.62
CA ILE A 106 -69.17 -74.78 -69.01
C ILE A 106 -68.94 -75.27 -67.57
N SER A 107 -67.68 -75.56 -67.27
CA SER A 107 -67.20 -75.97 -65.95
C SER A 107 -65.92 -75.21 -65.56
N TRP A 108 -65.69 -75.07 -64.25
CA TRP A 108 -64.56 -74.31 -63.70
C TRP A 108 -63.79 -75.15 -62.69
N ILE A 109 -62.46 -75.12 -62.82
CA ILE A 109 -61.49 -75.83 -61.98
C ILE A 109 -60.56 -74.79 -61.32
N PHE A 110 -60.17 -74.99 -60.07
CA PHE A 110 -59.15 -74.19 -59.38
C PHE A 110 -57.96 -75.07 -59.00
N ASN A 111 -56.72 -74.67 -59.34
CA ASN A 111 -55.47 -75.42 -59.08
C ASN A 111 -55.64 -76.94 -59.31
N ALA A 112 -56.06 -77.30 -60.54
CA ALA A 112 -56.36 -78.67 -60.98
C ALA A 112 -57.47 -79.45 -60.21
N SER A 113 -58.19 -78.82 -59.26
CA SER A 113 -59.28 -79.45 -58.49
C SER A 113 -60.67 -78.87 -58.77
N HIS A 114 -61.67 -79.76 -58.84
CA HIS A 114 -63.10 -79.42 -58.92
C HIS A 114 -63.75 -79.11 -57.55
N THR A 115 -63.06 -79.34 -56.42
CA THR A 115 -63.70 -79.32 -55.09
C THR A 115 -63.92 -77.91 -54.53
N LYS A 116 -63.03 -76.94 -54.79
CA LYS A 116 -63.20 -75.55 -54.33
C LYS A 116 -64.34 -74.81 -55.05
N THR A 117 -64.61 -75.11 -56.31
CA THR A 117 -65.52 -74.32 -57.15
C THR A 117 -67.00 -74.61 -56.93
N ASN A 118 -67.37 -75.80 -56.43
CA ASN A 118 -68.78 -76.18 -56.29
C ASN A 118 -69.37 -75.96 -54.88
N ASN A 119 -68.55 -75.86 -53.81
CA ASN A 119 -69.01 -75.79 -52.41
C ASN A 119 -68.56 -74.53 -51.63
N ASN A 120 -68.06 -73.48 -52.28
CA ASN A 120 -67.65 -72.23 -51.62
C ASN A 120 -68.75 -71.15 -51.79
N PRO A 121 -69.43 -70.69 -50.71
CA PRO A 121 -70.54 -69.73 -50.81
C PRO A 121 -70.11 -68.32 -51.27
N ARG A 122 -68.81 -68.03 -51.33
CA ARG A 122 -68.26 -66.81 -51.95
C ARG A 122 -68.17 -66.88 -53.47
N ILE A 123 -68.36 -68.04 -54.09
CA ILE A 123 -68.28 -68.22 -55.54
C ILE A 123 -69.70 -68.24 -56.13
N VAL A 124 -69.98 -67.28 -57.00
CA VAL A 124 -71.28 -67.09 -57.66
C VAL A 124 -71.11 -67.29 -59.16
N PHE A 125 -71.95 -68.15 -59.75
CA PHE A 125 -71.99 -68.38 -61.20
C PHE A 125 -73.21 -67.72 -61.82
N SER A 126 -73.09 -67.29 -63.08
CA SER A 126 -74.26 -66.99 -63.93
C SER A 126 -75.05 -68.25 -64.27
N ARG A 127 -76.30 -68.10 -64.74
CA ARG A 127 -77.21 -69.23 -65.05
C ARG A 127 -76.64 -70.23 -66.07
N ASP A 128 -75.82 -69.74 -67.00
CA ASP A 128 -75.10 -70.45 -68.05
C ASP A 128 -73.67 -70.87 -67.65
N ARG A 129 -73.23 -70.54 -66.43
CA ARG A 129 -71.85 -70.65 -65.92
C ARG A 129 -70.78 -69.93 -66.76
N GLN A 130 -71.14 -69.06 -67.72
CA GLN A 130 -70.18 -68.24 -68.47
C GLN A 130 -69.40 -67.27 -67.57
N LYS A 131 -70.03 -66.76 -66.51
CA LYS A 131 -69.37 -65.88 -65.53
C LYS A 131 -69.21 -66.60 -64.19
N MET A 132 -68.03 -66.41 -63.60
CA MET A 132 -67.70 -66.83 -62.24
C MET A 132 -67.17 -65.61 -61.47
N THR A 133 -67.90 -65.20 -60.44
CA THR A 133 -67.54 -64.14 -59.50
C THR A 133 -67.07 -64.77 -58.20
N ILE A 134 -66.01 -64.24 -57.60
CA ILE A 134 -65.63 -64.55 -56.20
C ILE A 134 -65.76 -63.27 -55.40
N THR A 135 -66.56 -63.30 -54.33
CA THR A 135 -66.77 -62.18 -53.42
C THR A 135 -65.85 -62.26 -52.21
N SER A 136 -65.33 -61.13 -51.74
CA SER A 136 -64.41 -61.00 -50.61
C SER A 136 -63.25 -62.01 -50.67
N LEU A 137 -62.30 -61.72 -51.56
CA LEU A 137 -61.10 -62.52 -51.78
C LEU A 137 -60.26 -62.70 -50.52
N SER A 138 -59.66 -63.88 -50.37
CA SER A 138 -58.70 -64.19 -49.31
C SER A 138 -57.39 -64.68 -49.93
N ARG A 139 -56.29 -64.64 -49.17
CA ARG A 139 -54.99 -65.24 -49.54
C ARG A 139 -55.08 -66.68 -50.08
N LYS A 140 -56.10 -67.45 -49.67
CA LYS A 140 -56.32 -68.84 -50.08
C LYS A 140 -57.01 -68.98 -51.44
N ASP A 141 -57.39 -67.89 -52.09
CA ASP A 141 -58.03 -67.88 -53.41
C ASP A 141 -57.06 -67.50 -54.54
N SER A 142 -55.82 -67.06 -54.24
CA SER A 142 -54.74 -66.92 -55.23
C SER A 142 -54.42 -68.27 -55.89
N GLY A 143 -54.20 -68.29 -57.20
CA GLY A 143 -53.98 -69.49 -58.00
C GLY A 143 -54.60 -69.45 -59.41
N GLU A 144 -54.57 -70.59 -60.07
CA GLU A 144 -55.04 -70.78 -61.44
C GLU A 144 -56.51 -71.23 -61.50
N TYR A 145 -57.31 -70.49 -62.27
CA TYR A 145 -58.71 -70.76 -62.56
C TYR A 145 -58.87 -71.17 -64.04
N LYS A 146 -59.20 -72.44 -64.27
CA LYS A 146 -59.36 -73.01 -65.61
C LYS A 146 -60.84 -73.14 -65.97
N CYS A 147 -61.28 -72.40 -66.98
CA CYS A 147 -62.57 -72.65 -67.61
C CYS A 147 -62.43 -73.79 -68.63
N ILE A 148 -63.39 -74.71 -68.65
CA ILE A 148 -63.49 -75.80 -69.63
C ILE A 148 -64.90 -75.82 -70.21
N ALA A 149 -64.98 -75.69 -71.54
CA ALA A 149 -66.20 -75.82 -72.32
C ALA A 149 -66.21 -77.19 -73.03
N ILE A 150 -67.32 -77.93 -72.96
CA ILE A 150 -67.45 -79.30 -73.48
C ILE A 150 -68.74 -79.44 -74.29
N ASN A 151 -68.66 -79.97 -75.51
CA ASN A 151 -69.82 -80.48 -76.24
C ASN A 151 -69.57 -81.92 -76.71
N ASN A 152 -70.51 -82.50 -77.45
CA ASN A 152 -70.44 -83.90 -77.91
C ASN A 152 -69.33 -84.20 -78.93
N LEU A 153 -68.59 -83.19 -79.42
CA LEU A 153 -67.41 -83.37 -80.27
C LEU A 153 -66.09 -83.28 -79.50
N GLY A 154 -66.06 -82.68 -78.31
CA GLY A 154 -64.86 -82.57 -77.49
C GLY A 154 -64.87 -81.39 -76.54
N ASN A 155 -63.69 -81.06 -76.02
CA ASN A 155 -63.50 -79.97 -75.07
C ASN A 155 -62.51 -78.90 -75.59
N ALA A 156 -62.61 -77.72 -74.98
CA ALA A 156 -61.62 -76.65 -75.07
C ALA A 156 -61.52 -75.98 -73.70
N SER A 157 -60.35 -75.44 -73.38
CA SER A 157 -60.12 -74.85 -72.07
C SER A 157 -59.07 -73.76 -72.10
N GLN A 158 -59.23 -72.75 -71.24
CA GLN A 158 -58.24 -71.71 -71.02
C GLN A 158 -58.06 -71.50 -69.52
N VAL A 159 -56.85 -71.14 -69.12
CA VAL A 159 -56.47 -70.84 -67.73
C VAL A 159 -56.35 -69.34 -67.56
N ALA A 160 -56.81 -68.82 -66.42
CA ALA A 160 -56.51 -67.49 -65.94
C ALA A 160 -55.82 -67.57 -64.57
N SER A 161 -54.89 -66.66 -64.29
CA SER A 161 -54.29 -66.51 -62.97
C SER A 161 -55.03 -65.45 -62.14
N LEU A 162 -55.28 -65.76 -60.86
CA LEU A 162 -55.50 -64.76 -59.83
C LEU A 162 -54.23 -64.67 -58.99
N ASP A 163 -53.74 -63.45 -58.77
CA ASP A 163 -52.96 -63.16 -57.57
C ASP A 163 -53.77 -62.31 -56.58
N VAL A 164 -53.66 -62.66 -55.29
CA VAL A 164 -54.32 -61.95 -54.20
C VAL A 164 -53.25 -61.20 -53.40
N THR A 165 -53.18 -59.90 -53.62
CA THR A 165 -52.27 -59.01 -52.91
C THR A 165 -52.86 -58.63 -51.55
N TYR A 166 -52.02 -58.36 -50.57
CA TYR A 166 -52.44 -57.96 -49.23
C TYR A 166 -51.38 -57.10 -48.57
N GLN A 167 -51.83 -56.12 -47.77
CA GLN A 167 -50.97 -55.19 -47.07
C GLN A 167 -49.91 -55.89 -46.23
N SER A 168 -48.78 -55.22 -46.05
CA SER A 168 -47.75 -55.66 -45.12
C SER A 168 -48.32 -55.89 -43.71
N LYS A 169 -47.72 -56.85 -42.99
CA LYS A 169 -48.00 -57.13 -41.58
C LYS A 169 -46.78 -57.68 -40.87
N ILE A 170 -46.36 -57.04 -39.79
CA ILE A 170 -45.25 -57.45 -38.94
C ILE A 170 -45.65 -58.72 -38.14
N THR A 171 -44.76 -59.70 -38.13
CA THR A 171 -44.94 -61.03 -37.50
C THR A 171 -43.86 -61.36 -36.46
N THR A 172 -42.77 -60.61 -36.42
CA THR A 172 -41.78 -60.64 -35.33
C THR A 172 -41.49 -59.22 -34.89
N HIS A 173 -41.55 -59.00 -33.59
CA HIS A 173 -41.58 -57.68 -32.96
C HIS A 173 -40.27 -57.41 -32.22
N PRO A 174 -39.50 -56.34 -32.52
CA PRO A 174 -38.44 -55.90 -31.62
C PRO A 174 -38.99 -55.65 -30.21
N SER A 175 -38.18 -56.00 -29.21
CA SER A 175 -38.55 -55.95 -27.80
C SER A 175 -37.74 -54.87 -27.08
N ASN A 176 -38.28 -54.34 -25.99
CA ASN A 176 -37.54 -53.41 -25.12
C ASN A 176 -36.29 -54.11 -24.54
N MET A 177 -35.18 -53.38 -24.47
CA MET A 177 -33.90 -53.90 -23.97
C MET A 177 -33.26 -52.89 -23.02
N THR A 178 -32.74 -53.39 -21.90
CA THR A 178 -31.85 -52.63 -21.01
C THR A 178 -30.46 -53.25 -21.09
N LYS A 179 -29.46 -52.43 -21.41
CA LYS A 179 -28.07 -52.86 -21.68
C LYS A 179 -27.08 -51.89 -21.06
N ARG A 180 -25.87 -52.34 -20.72
CA ARG A 180 -24.79 -51.47 -20.22
C ARG A 180 -24.02 -50.84 -21.39
N GLU A 181 -23.51 -49.63 -21.20
CA GLU A 181 -22.59 -48.98 -22.15
C GLU A 181 -21.36 -49.89 -22.38
N GLY A 182 -21.07 -50.17 -23.65
CA GLY A 182 -20.10 -51.17 -24.11
C GLY A 182 -20.70 -52.52 -24.55
N GLU A 183 -21.93 -52.87 -24.18
CA GLU A 183 -22.58 -54.13 -24.62
C GLU A 183 -23.11 -54.06 -26.06
N ASN A 184 -23.28 -55.23 -26.69
CA ASN A 184 -23.90 -55.36 -28.01
C ASN A 184 -25.44 -55.52 -27.89
N VAL A 185 -26.16 -55.03 -28.90
CA VAL A 185 -27.62 -55.07 -29.01
C VAL A 185 -28.03 -55.64 -30.37
N THR A 186 -29.12 -56.41 -30.45
CA THR A 186 -29.68 -56.87 -31.73
C THR A 186 -31.20 -56.87 -31.70
N LEU A 187 -31.82 -55.91 -32.38
CA LEU A 187 -33.26 -55.83 -32.57
C LEU A 187 -33.67 -56.63 -33.81
N HIS A 188 -34.78 -57.37 -33.70
CA HIS A 188 -35.27 -58.29 -34.73
C HIS A 188 -36.68 -57.91 -35.15
N CYS A 189 -36.90 -57.74 -36.46
CA CYS A 189 -38.20 -57.46 -37.06
C CYS A 189 -38.42 -58.41 -38.25
N ASN A 190 -39.65 -58.88 -38.45
CA ASN A 190 -40.00 -59.70 -39.61
C ASN A 190 -41.43 -59.38 -40.02
N ALA A 191 -41.74 -59.47 -41.31
CA ALA A 191 -43.06 -59.13 -41.84
C ALA A 191 -43.48 -60.06 -43.00
N THR A 192 -44.78 -60.08 -43.25
CA THR A 192 -45.44 -60.82 -44.32
C THR A 192 -46.32 -59.87 -45.13
N GLY A 193 -46.54 -60.18 -46.41
CA GLY A 193 -47.25 -59.33 -47.35
C GLY A 193 -47.23 -59.98 -48.73
N ASN A 194 -48.13 -59.57 -49.62
CA ASN A 194 -48.01 -59.85 -51.05
C ASN A 194 -48.31 -58.57 -51.85
N PRO A 195 -47.35 -57.96 -52.56
CA PRO A 195 -45.94 -58.35 -52.67
C PRO A 195 -45.20 -58.40 -51.32
N LEU A 196 -44.08 -59.11 -51.25
CA LEU A 196 -43.27 -59.25 -50.03
C LEU A 196 -42.84 -57.85 -49.52
N PRO A 197 -43.04 -57.53 -48.23
CA PRO A 197 -42.81 -56.19 -47.74
C PRO A 197 -41.33 -55.88 -47.54
N THR A 198 -40.96 -54.67 -47.93
CA THR A 198 -39.70 -54.05 -47.51
C THR A 198 -39.80 -53.63 -46.04
N LEU A 199 -38.68 -53.69 -45.32
CA LEU A 199 -38.56 -53.16 -43.96
C LEU A 199 -37.72 -51.87 -43.97
N SER A 200 -38.01 -50.97 -43.03
CA SER A 200 -37.13 -49.86 -42.63
C SER A 200 -37.12 -49.71 -41.11
N TRP A 201 -36.09 -49.03 -40.59
CA TRP A 201 -35.91 -48.76 -39.17
C TRP A 201 -35.72 -47.27 -38.93
N THR A 202 -36.47 -46.72 -37.97
CA THR A 202 -36.29 -45.35 -37.49
C THR A 202 -35.93 -45.34 -35.99
N LYS A 203 -35.09 -44.38 -35.58
CA LYS A 203 -34.76 -44.08 -34.18
C LYS A 203 -35.36 -42.73 -33.84
N ASP A 204 -36.19 -42.69 -32.80
CA ASP A 204 -36.84 -41.46 -32.30
C ASP A 204 -37.55 -40.65 -33.42
N GLY A 205 -38.07 -41.35 -34.43
CA GLY A 205 -38.75 -40.78 -35.61
C GLY A 205 -37.87 -40.48 -36.83
N SER A 206 -36.56 -40.65 -36.75
CA SER A 206 -35.61 -40.40 -37.87
C SER A 206 -35.08 -41.71 -38.48
N ASP A 207 -34.93 -41.77 -39.81
CA ASP A 207 -34.36 -42.95 -40.49
C ASP A 207 -32.93 -43.28 -40.03
N ILE A 208 -32.63 -44.58 -39.89
CA ILE A 208 -31.33 -45.07 -39.44
C ILE A 208 -30.48 -45.53 -40.63
N ALA A 209 -29.27 -44.97 -40.75
CA ALA A 209 -28.25 -45.42 -41.69
C ALA A 209 -27.18 -46.30 -41.02
N ASN A 210 -26.59 -47.22 -41.80
CA ASN A 210 -25.44 -48.02 -41.35
C ASN A 210 -24.22 -47.13 -41.07
N ASN A 211 -23.47 -47.44 -40.02
CA ASN A 211 -22.26 -46.74 -39.62
C ASN A 211 -21.28 -47.68 -38.89
N HIS A 212 -20.22 -47.13 -38.29
CA HIS A 212 -19.17 -47.90 -37.62
C HIS A 212 -19.61 -48.68 -36.35
N ARG A 213 -20.84 -48.49 -35.86
CA ARG A 213 -21.45 -49.25 -34.75
C ARG A 213 -22.81 -49.85 -35.08
N ILE A 214 -23.62 -49.17 -35.90
CA ILE A 214 -24.97 -49.63 -36.27
C ILE A 214 -24.90 -50.35 -37.62
N SER A 215 -25.35 -51.60 -37.64
CA SER A 215 -25.44 -52.43 -38.84
C SER A 215 -26.83 -53.06 -38.98
N ILE A 216 -27.54 -52.65 -40.02
CA ILE A 216 -28.79 -53.23 -40.48
C ILE A 216 -28.46 -54.32 -41.52
N SER A 217 -29.09 -55.49 -41.41
CA SER A 217 -28.90 -56.61 -42.34
C SER A 217 -29.36 -56.28 -43.76
N GLU A 218 -28.88 -57.02 -44.77
CA GLU A 218 -29.28 -56.81 -46.18
C GLU A 218 -30.79 -56.99 -46.40
N ASP A 219 -31.39 -57.97 -45.71
CA ASP A 219 -32.84 -58.20 -45.69
C ASP A 219 -33.60 -57.28 -44.73
N LYS A 220 -32.87 -56.39 -44.04
CA LYS A 220 -33.32 -55.40 -43.03
C LYS A 220 -34.09 -55.98 -41.85
N LYS A 221 -34.10 -57.30 -41.64
CA LYS A 221 -34.77 -57.96 -40.51
C LYS A 221 -34.05 -57.80 -39.18
N GLN A 222 -32.75 -57.48 -39.20
CA GLN A 222 -31.96 -57.28 -37.99
C GLN A 222 -31.32 -55.89 -38.00
N LEU A 223 -31.38 -55.21 -36.85
CA LEU A 223 -30.58 -54.03 -36.54
C LEU A 223 -29.68 -54.38 -35.36
N ALA A 224 -28.39 -54.52 -35.63
CA ALA A 224 -27.36 -54.76 -34.63
C ALA A 224 -26.63 -53.46 -34.28
N ILE A 225 -26.25 -53.32 -33.02
CA ILE A 225 -25.45 -52.22 -32.48
C ILE A 225 -24.27 -52.83 -31.75
N THR A 226 -23.05 -52.55 -32.21
CA THR A 226 -21.81 -52.96 -31.55
C THR A 226 -21.31 -51.86 -30.61
N ILE A 227 -20.87 -52.24 -29.41
CA ILE A 227 -20.34 -51.34 -28.38
C ILE A 227 -21.28 -50.14 -28.15
N ALA A 228 -22.49 -50.44 -27.64
CA ALA A 228 -23.54 -49.44 -27.46
C ALA A 228 -23.12 -48.32 -26.51
N ASN A 229 -23.50 -47.08 -26.83
CA ASN A 229 -23.21 -45.89 -26.04
C ASN A 229 -24.52 -45.17 -25.65
N ARG A 230 -24.39 -44.13 -24.82
CA ARG A 230 -25.52 -43.27 -24.40
C ARG A 230 -26.36 -42.68 -25.56
N GLU A 231 -25.78 -42.42 -26.73
CA GLU A 231 -26.49 -41.88 -27.91
C GLU A 231 -27.40 -42.92 -28.60
N HIS A 232 -27.09 -44.21 -28.47
CA HIS A 232 -27.94 -45.30 -28.96
C HIS A 232 -29.19 -45.51 -28.09
N ARG A 233 -29.29 -44.88 -26.92
CA ARG A 233 -30.52 -44.87 -26.12
C ARG A 233 -31.65 -44.19 -26.90
N GLY A 234 -32.83 -44.81 -26.96
CA GLY A 234 -33.97 -44.24 -27.69
C GLY A 234 -35.04 -45.26 -28.05
N GLY A 235 -36.06 -44.79 -28.75
CA GLY A 235 -37.15 -45.60 -29.31
C GLY A 235 -36.84 -46.05 -30.73
N TYR A 236 -36.78 -47.36 -30.96
CA TYR A 236 -36.56 -47.97 -32.27
C TYR A 236 -37.89 -48.49 -32.83
N LEU A 237 -38.25 -48.01 -34.02
CA LEU A 237 -39.45 -48.41 -34.74
C LEU A 237 -39.06 -49.17 -36.00
N CYS A 238 -39.62 -50.38 -36.17
CA CYS A 238 -39.63 -51.08 -37.45
C CYS A 238 -40.92 -50.75 -38.20
N VAL A 239 -40.79 -50.39 -39.48
CA VAL A 239 -41.91 -50.18 -40.40
C VAL A 239 -41.81 -51.22 -41.52
N ALA A 240 -42.92 -51.88 -41.81
CA ALA A 240 -43.09 -52.70 -43.00
C ALA A 240 -43.88 -51.93 -44.06
N HIS A 241 -43.47 -52.04 -45.32
CA HIS A 241 -44.12 -51.38 -46.45
C HIS A 241 -44.18 -52.32 -47.67
N ASN A 242 -45.38 -52.47 -48.23
CA ASN A 242 -45.56 -52.92 -49.61
C ASN A 242 -46.58 -52.01 -50.33
N GLU A 243 -46.73 -52.21 -51.64
CA GLU A 243 -47.58 -51.40 -52.53
C GLU A 243 -49.07 -51.36 -52.13
N VAL A 244 -49.52 -52.27 -51.25
CA VAL A 244 -50.90 -52.34 -50.75
C VAL A 244 -51.07 -51.60 -49.42
N GLY A 245 -50.00 -51.40 -48.64
CA GLY A 245 -50.05 -50.63 -47.40
C GLY A 245 -48.91 -50.88 -46.43
N ASN A 246 -48.82 -49.99 -45.43
CA ASN A 246 -47.79 -50.03 -44.38
C ASN A 246 -48.35 -50.66 -43.10
N ASP A 247 -47.51 -51.37 -42.37
CA ASP A 247 -47.75 -51.79 -40.99
C ASP A 247 -46.56 -51.39 -40.11
N SER A 248 -46.85 -50.81 -38.95
CA SER A 248 -45.86 -50.16 -38.08
C SER A 248 -46.07 -50.64 -36.65
N LEU A 249 -44.98 -50.97 -35.97
CA LEU A 249 -45.07 -51.53 -34.63
C LEU A 249 -45.16 -50.44 -33.53
N ILE A 250 -45.46 -50.90 -32.31
CA ILE A 250 -45.07 -50.20 -31.07
C ILE A 250 -43.55 -49.97 -31.07
N ILE A 251 -43.12 -48.81 -30.56
CA ILE A 251 -41.71 -48.44 -30.43
C ILE A 251 -41.01 -49.35 -29.40
N ALA A 252 -39.93 -50.00 -29.80
CA ALA A 252 -39.07 -50.77 -28.91
C ALA A 252 -38.03 -49.85 -28.24
N ILE A 253 -38.07 -49.75 -26.91
CA ILE A 253 -37.18 -48.86 -26.14
C ILE A 253 -35.87 -49.57 -25.83
N LEU A 254 -34.76 -49.00 -26.30
CA LEU A 254 -33.40 -49.35 -25.87
C LEU A 254 -32.97 -48.37 -24.76
N ASP A 255 -32.84 -48.87 -23.53
CA ASP A 255 -32.25 -48.14 -22.42
C ASP A 255 -30.78 -48.56 -22.21
N VAL A 256 -29.86 -47.59 -22.32
CA VAL A 256 -28.42 -47.81 -22.13
C VAL A 256 -28.02 -47.28 -20.75
N GLN A 257 -27.61 -48.17 -19.86
CA GLN A 257 -27.12 -47.87 -18.52
C GLN A 257 -25.62 -47.59 -18.52
N PHE A 258 -25.20 -46.53 -17.85
CA PHE A 258 -23.80 -46.11 -17.76
C PHE A 258 -23.43 -45.62 -16.36
N ALA A 259 -22.13 -45.63 -16.07
CA ALA A 259 -21.56 -45.24 -14.79
C ALA A 259 -21.87 -43.76 -14.43
N PRO A 260 -21.87 -43.38 -13.15
CA PRO A 260 -22.00 -41.98 -12.77
C PRO A 260 -20.74 -41.19 -13.16
N GLU A 261 -20.91 -40.22 -14.05
CA GLU A 261 -19.88 -39.31 -14.54
C GLU A 261 -20.06 -37.94 -13.87
N ILE A 262 -19.04 -37.46 -13.17
CA ILE A 262 -19.10 -36.18 -12.45
C ILE A 262 -18.46 -35.11 -13.34
N SER A 263 -19.30 -34.29 -13.99
CA SER A 263 -18.90 -33.34 -15.04
C SER A 263 -18.59 -31.92 -14.53
N LYS A 264 -19.10 -31.53 -13.36
CA LYS A 264 -18.55 -30.41 -12.57
C LYS A 264 -18.23 -30.92 -11.17
N HIS A 265 -16.98 -30.79 -10.76
CA HIS A 265 -16.52 -31.09 -9.40
C HIS A 265 -16.73 -29.88 -8.46
N PRO A 266 -16.81 -30.08 -7.13
CA PRO A 266 -16.73 -28.97 -6.18
C PRO A 266 -15.35 -28.30 -6.25
N ARG A 267 -15.33 -26.96 -6.18
CA ARG A 267 -14.10 -26.15 -6.13
C ARG A 267 -13.72 -25.84 -4.68
N ASN A 268 -12.45 -25.56 -4.44
CA ASN A 268 -11.96 -25.07 -3.15
C ASN A 268 -12.60 -23.70 -2.85
N ILE A 269 -12.96 -23.45 -1.59
CA ILE A 269 -13.60 -22.20 -1.17
C ILE A 269 -12.94 -21.72 0.12
N THR A 270 -12.45 -20.48 0.07
CA THR A 270 -12.02 -19.71 1.22
C THR A 270 -13.11 -18.70 1.57
N ILE A 271 -13.62 -18.69 2.80
CA ILE A 271 -14.81 -17.92 3.17
C ILE A 271 -14.75 -17.38 4.61
N LEU A 272 -15.41 -16.25 4.88
CA LEU A 272 -15.54 -15.67 6.21
C LEU A 272 -16.38 -16.56 7.14
N LYS A 273 -15.95 -16.68 8.40
CA LYS A 273 -16.77 -17.24 9.48
C LYS A 273 -18.11 -16.48 9.57
N GLY A 274 -19.21 -17.20 9.52
CA GLY A 274 -20.57 -16.66 9.59
C GLY A 274 -21.23 -16.34 8.24
N GLU A 275 -20.50 -16.38 7.12
CA GLU A 275 -21.12 -16.40 5.79
C GLU A 275 -21.59 -17.82 5.40
N ASN A 276 -22.34 -17.95 4.30
CA ASN A 276 -22.86 -19.24 3.82
C ASN A 276 -22.05 -19.73 2.62
N VAL A 277 -21.61 -20.99 2.63
CA VAL A 277 -20.91 -21.63 1.50
C VAL A 277 -21.82 -22.60 0.76
N ILE A 278 -21.65 -22.72 -0.57
CA ILE A 278 -22.38 -23.68 -1.41
C ILE A 278 -21.41 -24.45 -2.31
N PHE A 279 -21.10 -25.70 -1.92
CA PHE A 279 -20.44 -26.65 -2.81
C PHE A 279 -21.42 -27.16 -3.86
N ARG A 280 -20.96 -27.26 -5.11
CA ARG A 280 -21.76 -27.72 -6.26
C ARG A 280 -21.09 -28.94 -6.90
N CYS A 281 -21.90 -29.84 -7.45
CA CYS A 281 -21.46 -31.06 -8.10
C CYS A 281 -22.47 -31.43 -9.19
N SER A 282 -22.02 -31.53 -10.45
CA SER A 282 -22.86 -31.96 -11.57
C SER A 282 -22.55 -33.40 -11.93
N VAL A 283 -23.58 -34.24 -12.00
CA VAL A 283 -23.46 -35.69 -12.18
C VAL A 283 -24.45 -36.19 -13.23
N VAL A 284 -23.94 -36.97 -14.19
CA VAL A 284 -24.73 -37.63 -15.24
C VAL A 284 -24.62 -39.14 -15.06
N GLY A 285 -25.69 -39.91 -15.29
CA GLY A 285 -25.67 -41.36 -15.17
C GLY A 285 -27.04 -41.95 -15.49
N ASN A 286 -27.07 -43.20 -15.97
CA ASN A 286 -28.32 -43.95 -16.15
C ASN A 286 -28.18 -45.37 -15.55
N PRO A 287 -29.02 -45.79 -14.58
CA PRO A 287 -30.07 -45.02 -13.91
C PRO A 287 -29.52 -43.77 -13.20
N THR A 288 -30.40 -42.79 -12.99
CA THR A 288 -30.07 -41.50 -12.35
C THR A 288 -29.33 -41.74 -11.02
N PRO A 289 -28.10 -41.20 -10.85
CA PRO A 289 -27.31 -41.49 -9.67
C PRO A 289 -27.82 -40.78 -8.42
N SER A 290 -27.83 -41.53 -7.31
CA SER A 290 -27.90 -40.94 -5.97
C SER A 290 -26.57 -40.23 -5.66
N VAL A 291 -26.63 -39.07 -5.01
CA VAL A 291 -25.45 -38.29 -4.64
C VAL A 291 -25.46 -38.02 -3.14
N VAL A 292 -24.39 -38.44 -2.46
CA VAL A 292 -24.12 -38.13 -1.05
C VAL A 292 -22.87 -37.27 -0.93
N TRP A 293 -22.77 -36.47 0.13
CA TRP A 293 -21.58 -35.68 0.41
C TRP A 293 -20.74 -36.34 1.51
N LYS A 294 -19.42 -36.23 1.37
CA LYS A 294 -18.46 -36.62 2.39
C LYS A 294 -17.64 -35.42 2.84
N LYS A 295 -17.24 -35.42 4.10
CA LYS A 295 -16.29 -34.49 4.72
C LYS A 295 -15.16 -35.29 5.36
N ASN A 296 -13.91 -34.97 5.01
CA ASN A 296 -12.71 -35.66 5.49
C ASN A 296 -12.82 -37.20 5.32
N GLY A 297 -13.37 -37.65 4.18
CA GLY A 297 -13.57 -39.08 3.85
C GLY A 297 -14.77 -39.77 4.50
N LYS A 298 -15.33 -39.23 5.58
CA LYS A 298 -16.57 -39.72 6.24
C LYS A 298 -17.80 -39.15 5.55
N GLU A 299 -18.88 -39.92 5.48
CA GLU A 299 -20.18 -39.44 5.00
C GLU A 299 -20.77 -38.36 5.93
N LEU A 300 -21.33 -37.31 5.34
CA LEU A 300 -21.82 -36.14 6.04
C LEU A 300 -23.30 -36.32 6.40
N ASP A 301 -23.57 -36.51 7.69
CA ASP A 301 -24.94 -36.54 8.21
C ASP A 301 -25.52 -35.11 8.23
N VAL A 302 -26.35 -34.82 7.24
CA VAL A 302 -27.06 -33.54 7.10
C VAL A 302 -28.32 -33.43 7.98
N THR A 303 -28.66 -34.47 8.75
CA THR A 303 -29.75 -34.42 9.74
C THR A 303 -29.25 -34.05 11.14
N ALA A 304 -27.95 -34.21 11.40
CA ALA A 304 -27.30 -33.87 12.66
C ALA A 304 -26.98 -32.36 12.83
N ASP A 305 -27.01 -31.57 11.75
CA ASP A 305 -26.72 -30.12 11.77
C ASP A 305 -27.67 -29.38 10.82
N SER A 306 -28.58 -28.59 11.41
CA SER A 306 -29.63 -27.84 10.68
C SER A 306 -29.11 -26.72 9.78
N ARG A 307 -27.83 -26.39 9.83
CA ARG A 307 -27.19 -25.44 8.91
C ARG A 307 -26.89 -26.08 7.54
N LEU A 308 -26.82 -27.40 7.48
CA LEU A 308 -26.55 -28.16 6.26
C LEU A 308 -27.83 -28.34 5.43
N LYS A 309 -27.78 -27.99 4.15
CA LYS A 309 -28.90 -28.23 3.22
C LYS A 309 -28.40 -28.87 1.93
N LEU A 310 -29.08 -29.94 1.52
CA LEU A 310 -28.85 -30.56 0.22
C LEU A 310 -29.87 -30.03 -0.80
N SER A 311 -29.41 -29.74 -2.01
CA SER A 311 -30.27 -29.54 -3.17
C SER A 311 -29.90 -30.51 -4.28
N SER A 312 -30.89 -30.89 -5.09
CA SER A 312 -30.71 -31.76 -6.26
C SER A 312 -31.77 -31.42 -7.30
N LYS A 313 -31.33 -30.92 -8.47
CA LYS A 313 -32.18 -30.53 -9.59
C LYS A 313 -31.61 -31.15 -10.87
N LYS A 314 -32.32 -32.14 -11.45
CA LYS A 314 -31.85 -32.95 -12.57
C LYS A 314 -30.47 -33.58 -12.26
N ASN A 315 -29.43 -33.10 -12.94
CA ASN A 315 -28.03 -33.50 -12.84
C ASN A 315 -27.19 -32.59 -11.93
N ASN A 316 -27.75 -31.51 -11.38
CA ASN A 316 -27.02 -30.57 -10.52
C ASN A 316 -27.36 -30.79 -9.05
N HIS A 317 -26.33 -31.04 -8.23
CA HIS A 317 -26.43 -31.30 -6.80
C HIS A 317 -25.61 -30.26 -6.02
N SER A 318 -26.04 -29.89 -4.82
CA SER A 318 -25.29 -28.96 -3.98
C SER A 318 -25.42 -29.26 -2.48
N LEU A 319 -24.38 -28.86 -1.75
CA LEU A 319 -24.35 -28.79 -0.29
C LEU A 319 -24.18 -27.32 0.10
N GLU A 320 -25.21 -26.74 0.67
CA GLU A 320 -25.15 -25.45 1.38
C GLU A 320 -24.77 -25.71 2.85
N ILE A 321 -23.89 -24.87 3.40
CA ILE A 321 -23.60 -24.77 4.83
C ILE A 321 -23.86 -23.32 5.21
N ALA A 322 -24.89 -23.08 6.02
CA ALA A 322 -25.20 -21.76 6.56
C ALA A 322 -24.32 -21.41 7.76
N GLU A 323 -24.05 -20.11 7.95
CA GLU A 323 -23.32 -19.56 9.11
C GLU A 323 -22.04 -20.35 9.43
N VAL A 324 -21.08 -20.37 8.51
CA VAL A 324 -19.91 -21.26 8.55
C VAL A 324 -19.05 -21.05 9.82
N HIS A 325 -18.64 -22.15 10.44
CA HIS A 325 -17.87 -22.22 11.70
C HIS A 325 -16.47 -22.81 11.45
N PHE A 326 -15.51 -22.60 12.38
CA PHE A 326 -14.16 -23.19 12.27
C PHE A 326 -14.18 -24.72 12.14
N SER A 327 -15.10 -25.39 12.85
CA SER A 327 -15.35 -26.84 12.75
C SER A 327 -15.77 -27.30 11.37
N ASP A 328 -16.18 -26.40 10.48
CA ASP A 328 -16.60 -26.72 9.12
C ASP A 328 -15.44 -26.94 8.16
N SER A 329 -14.26 -26.33 8.42
CA SER A 329 -13.06 -26.54 7.59
C SER A 329 -12.75 -28.02 7.36
N GLY A 330 -12.28 -28.35 6.14
CA GLY A 330 -11.97 -29.71 5.75
C GLY A 330 -12.18 -29.98 4.26
N LYS A 331 -12.01 -31.25 3.88
CA LYS A 331 -12.11 -31.73 2.49
C LYS A 331 -13.50 -32.29 2.20
N TYR A 332 -14.27 -31.57 1.37
CA TYR A 332 -15.61 -31.92 0.92
C TYR A 332 -15.57 -32.60 -0.44
N MET A 333 -16.34 -33.66 -0.64
CA MET A 333 -16.45 -34.35 -1.93
C MET A 333 -17.87 -34.87 -2.14
N CYS A 334 -18.34 -34.88 -3.38
CA CYS A 334 -19.57 -35.58 -3.74
C CYS A 334 -19.25 -37.01 -4.19
N VAL A 335 -20.09 -37.96 -3.78
CA VAL A 335 -20.00 -39.37 -4.16
C VAL A 335 -21.30 -39.75 -4.87
N ALA A 336 -21.17 -40.14 -6.13
CA ALA A 336 -22.29 -40.51 -6.99
C ALA A 336 -22.40 -42.03 -7.10
N ASN A 337 -23.61 -42.58 -7.04
CA ASN A 337 -23.82 -44.03 -6.97
C ASN A 337 -25.10 -44.46 -7.72
N ASN A 338 -24.96 -45.39 -8.67
CA ASN A 338 -26.09 -46.07 -9.34
C ASN A 338 -25.86 -47.61 -9.43
N SER A 339 -26.71 -48.32 -10.17
CA SER A 339 -26.62 -49.79 -10.38
C SER A 339 -25.51 -50.25 -11.33
N VAL A 340 -24.68 -49.33 -11.83
CA VAL A 340 -23.51 -49.62 -12.67
C VAL A 340 -22.24 -49.48 -11.85
N SER A 341 -22.05 -48.36 -11.17
CA SER A 341 -20.87 -48.14 -10.32
C SER A 341 -21.06 -47.00 -9.31
N ARG A 342 -20.00 -46.78 -8.52
CA ARG A 342 -19.80 -45.60 -7.67
C ARG A 342 -18.68 -44.75 -8.27
N SER A 343 -18.88 -43.44 -8.28
CA SER A 343 -17.92 -42.43 -8.69
C SER A 343 -17.74 -41.41 -7.56
N SER A 344 -16.66 -40.64 -7.59
CA SER A 344 -16.31 -39.69 -6.53
C SER A 344 -15.57 -38.50 -7.13
N SER A 345 -15.90 -37.29 -6.68
CA SER A 345 -15.23 -36.08 -7.16
C SER A 345 -13.80 -35.98 -6.64
N SER A 346 -13.03 -35.08 -7.23
CA SER A 346 -11.94 -34.43 -6.50
C SER A 346 -12.45 -33.85 -5.17
N ALA A 347 -11.57 -33.76 -4.18
CA ALA A 347 -11.89 -33.17 -2.89
C ALA A 347 -11.68 -31.65 -2.94
N ALA A 348 -12.68 -30.91 -2.48
CA ALA A 348 -12.65 -29.47 -2.31
C ALA A 348 -12.25 -29.07 -0.88
N ASN A 349 -11.26 -28.21 -0.73
CA ASN A 349 -10.90 -27.61 0.57
C ASN A 349 -11.92 -26.52 0.95
N LEU A 350 -12.49 -26.59 2.16
CA LEU A 350 -13.12 -25.44 2.83
C LEU A 350 -12.13 -24.81 3.80
N THR A 351 -11.78 -23.54 3.58
CA THR A 351 -10.87 -22.76 4.41
C THR A 351 -11.64 -21.60 5.06
N VAL A 352 -11.98 -21.75 6.35
CA VAL A 352 -12.75 -20.73 7.09
C VAL A 352 -11.82 -19.67 7.66
N GLN A 353 -11.92 -18.45 7.15
CA GLN A 353 -11.14 -17.29 7.57
C GLN A 353 -11.84 -16.44 8.64
N TYR A 354 -11.05 -15.85 9.52
CA TYR A 354 -11.49 -14.91 10.55
C TYR A 354 -10.33 -13.99 10.96
N VAL A 355 -10.58 -12.99 11.83
CA VAL A 355 -9.51 -12.14 12.40
C VAL A 355 -8.50 -12.98 13.20
N PRO A 356 -7.23 -12.56 13.35
CA PRO A 356 -6.24 -13.37 14.07
C PRO A 356 -6.58 -13.51 15.57
N ASP A 357 -5.99 -14.50 16.23
CA ASP A 357 -5.84 -14.53 17.68
C ASP A 357 -5.01 -13.31 18.16
N PRO A 358 -5.17 -12.87 19.42
CA PRO A 358 -4.21 -11.99 20.07
C PRO A 358 -2.77 -12.54 19.99
N PRO A 359 -1.76 -11.67 19.79
CA PRO A 359 -0.36 -12.06 19.98
C PRO A 359 -0.10 -12.60 21.39
N LYS A 360 0.71 -13.65 21.46
CA LYS A 360 1.04 -14.43 22.67
C LYS A 360 2.42 -14.01 23.19
N ASP A 361 2.74 -14.31 24.45
CA ASP A 361 4.06 -14.02 25.06
C ASP A 361 4.57 -12.57 24.82
N PHE A 362 3.66 -11.59 24.97
CA PHE A 362 3.98 -10.17 24.79
C PHE A 362 4.82 -9.66 25.97
N LYS A 363 6.05 -9.22 25.69
CA LYS A 363 7.06 -8.89 26.72
C LYS A 363 8.04 -7.81 26.28
N VAL A 364 8.66 -7.17 27.28
CA VAL A 364 9.82 -6.29 27.09
C VAL A 364 11.09 -7.15 27.01
N ILE A 365 11.95 -6.89 26.02
CA ILE A 365 13.27 -7.51 25.89
C ILE A 365 14.35 -6.58 26.47
N LEU A 366 14.30 -5.30 26.10
CA LEU A 366 15.25 -4.28 26.55
C LEU A 366 14.49 -2.99 26.87
N ARG A 367 14.96 -2.25 27.88
CA ARG A 367 14.49 -0.90 28.21
C ARG A 367 15.67 0.08 28.17
N GLY A 368 15.34 1.36 28.04
CA GLY A 368 16.25 2.49 28.18
C GLY A 368 15.48 3.72 28.66
N SER A 369 16.10 4.89 28.61
CA SER A 369 15.47 6.13 29.09
C SER A 369 14.40 6.70 28.16
N ARG A 370 14.61 6.64 26.84
CA ARG A 370 13.65 7.11 25.81
C ARG A 370 13.03 6.01 24.95
N SER A 371 13.29 4.75 25.26
CA SER A 371 12.88 3.64 24.40
C SER A 371 12.62 2.34 25.16
N VAL A 372 11.74 1.53 24.59
CA VAL A 372 11.48 0.16 25.04
C VAL A 372 11.41 -0.75 23.82
N ASN A 373 12.16 -1.84 23.85
CA ASN A 373 12.13 -2.88 22.84
C ASN A 373 11.24 -4.02 23.34
N ILE A 374 10.21 -4.35 22.56
CA ILE A 374 9.18 -5.34 22.88
C ILE A 374 9.14 -6.43 21.82
N SER A 375 8.66 -7.61 22.21
CA SER A 375 8.38 -8.74 21.31
C SER A 375 7.14 -9.50 21.71
N TRP A 376 6.62 -10.28 20.78
CA TRP A 376 5.53 -11.24 20.96
C TRP A 376 5.78 -12.49 20.10
N ILE A 377 4.96 -13.51 20.31
CA ILE A 377 4.82 -14.68 19.45
C ILE A 377 3.47 -14.57 18.73
N ASN A 378 3.38 -15.09 17.51
CA ASN A 378 2.15 -15.05 16.74
C ASN A 378 1.01 -15.80 17.46
N GLY A 379 -0.19 -15.22 17.44
CA GLY A 379 -1.41 -16.00 17.63
C GLY A 379 -1.68 -16.92 16.43
N PHE A 380 -2.76 -17.70 16.47
CA PHE A 380 -3.28 -18.29 15.24
C PHE A 380 -3.67 -17.17 14.24
N ASN A 381 -3.30 -17.31 12.97
CA ASN A 381 -3.43 -16.24 11.97
C ASN A 381 -4.87 -16.01 11.46
N GLY A 382 -5.81 -16.88 11.82
CA GLY A 382 -7.20 -16.83 11.33
C GLY A 382 -7.38 -17.38 9.91
N ASN A 383 -6.49 -18.29 9.46
CA ASN A 383 -6.39 -18.81 8.09
C ASN A 383 -6.14 -17.74 7.01
N SER A 384 -5.63 -16.57 7.39
CA SER A 384 -5.22 -15.49 6.49
C SER A 384 -3.89 -14.91 6.96
N ALA A 385 -3.07 -14.38 6.04
CA ALA A 385 -1.76 -13.84 6.38
C ALA A 385 -1.89 -12.60 7.29
N ILE A 386 -1.12 -12.55 8.38
CA ILE A 386 -1.05 -11.35 9.23
C ILE A 386 -0.29 -10.28 8.44
N GLN A 387 -1.00 -9.26 7.98
CA GLN A 387 -0.44 -8.12 7.25
C GLN A 387 0.49 -7.30 8.14
N ASN A 388 0.10 -7.06 9.39
CA ASN A 388 0.81 -6.22 10.33
C ASN A 388 0.34 -6.42 11.78
N TYR A 389 1.07 -5.79 12.70
CA TYR A 389 0.71 -5.57 14.08
C TYR A 389 0.64 -4.06 14.36
N THR A 390 -0.16 -3.69 15.36
CA THR A 390 -0.15 -2.36 15.94
C THR A 390 0.01 -2.49 17.45
N VAL A 391 0.91 -1.69 18.01
CA VAL A 391 1.12 -1.59 19.46
C VAL A 391 0.44 -0.32 19.94
N GLU A 392 -0.35 -0.45 20.99
CA GLU A 392 -0.99 0.65 21.70
C GLU A 392 -0.26 0.93 23.02
N ILE A 393 -0.09 2.21 23.34
CA ILE A 393 0.63 2.74 24.50
C ILE A 393 -0.28 3.67 25.32
N SER A 394 -0.12 3.66 26.64
CA SER A 394 -0.84 4.50 27.59
C SER A 394 0.05 4.92 28.76
N GLU A 395 -0.18 6.10 29.33
CA GLU A 395 0.51 6.62 30.53
C GLU A 395 -0.38 6.56 31.79
N ASP A 396 -1.70 6.44 31.63
CA ASP A 396 -2.68 6.32 32.72
C ASP A 396 -3.26 4.90 32.87
N GLY A 397 -2.96 4.01 31.92
CA GLY A 397 -3.47 2.63 31.88
C GLY A 397 -4.92 2.52 31.39
N GLN A 398 -5.55 3.63 30.99
CA GLN A 398 -6.95 3.70 30.57
C GLN A 398 -7.07 4.17 29.12
N LYS A 399 -6.38 5.26 28.78
CA LYS A 399 -6.38 5.88 27.45
C LYS A 399 -5.19 5.38 26.65
N PHE A 400 -5.47 4.45 25.76
CA PHE A 400 -4.52 3.89 24.81
C PHE A 400 -4.52 4.70 23.51
N ARG A 401 -3.32 4.94 22.96
CA ARG A 401 -3.07 5.51 21.63
C ARG A 401 -2.11 4.61 20.87
N ASP A 402 -2.09 4.67 19.55
CA ASP A 402 -1.10 3.93 18.77
C ASP A 402 0.32 4.44 19.09
N ALA A 403 1.27 3.51 19.21
CA ALA A 403 2.67 3.82 19.46
C ALA A 403 3.37 4.38 18.21
N ILE A 404 4.42 5.16 18.43
CA ILE A 404 5.29 5.69 17.36
C ILE A 404 6.59 4.89 17.35
N CYS A 405 6.99 4.43 16.17
CA CYS A 405 8.24 3.70 15.94
C CYS A 405 9.03 4.37 14.80
N GLN A 406 10.33 4.10 14.70
CA GLN A 406 11.15 4.64 13.60
C GLN A 406 10.81 3.97 12.25
N GLY A 407 10.61 4.79 11.21
CA GLY A 407 10.52 4.35 9.82
C GLY A 407 9.42 5.04 8.99
N THR A 408 8.34 5.48 9.62
CA THR A 408 7.19 6.10 8.93
C THR A 408 7.40 7.58 8.64
N LEU A 409 7.39 7.96 7.37
CA LEU A 409 7.44 9.34 6.86
C LEU A 409 6.08 10.09 6.97
N SER A 410 5.17 9.61 7.81
CA SER A 410 3.82 10.16 7.97
C SER A 410 3.40 10.21 9.44
N VAL A 411 2.46 11.11 9.76
CA VAL A 411 1.96 11.37 11.13
C VAL A 411 0.96 10.29 11.61
N ASN A 412 0.76 9.22 10.82
CA ASN A 412 -0.20 8.15 11.07
C ASN A 412 0.49 6.91 11.66
N ALA A 413 -0.30 6.08 12.35
CA ALA A 413 0.13 4.98 13.24
C ALA A 413 1.27 4.09 12.73
N CYS A 414 2.11 3.62 13.67
CA CYS A 414 3.15 2.64 13.40
C CYS A 414 2.56 1.28 12.98
N VAL A 415 2.73 0.94 11.70
CA VAL A 415 2.37 -0.36 11.12
C VAL A 415 3.59 -1.28 11.18
N ILE A 416 3.49 -2.39 11.91
CA ILE A 416 4.65 -3.24 12.25
C ILE A 416 4.55 -4.58 11.52
N HIS A 417 5.51 -4.90 10.66
CA HIS A 417 5.50 -6.15 9.87
C HIS A 417 6.32 -7.31 10.50
N THR A 418 6.80 -7.16 11.74
CA THR A 418 7.57 -8.21 12.44
C THR A 418 7.10 -8.38 13.88
N THR A 419 7.55 -9.44 14.56
CA THR A 419 7.17 -9.79 15.94
C THR A 419 7.93 -9.04 17.03
N ARG A 420 8.68 -7.99 16.66
CA ARG A 420 9.50 -7.19 17.58
C ARG A 420 9.56 -5.73 17.11
N VAL A 421 9.56 -4.79 18.05
CA VAL A 421 9.70 -3.35 17.71
C VAL A 421 10.38 -2.56 18.82
N SER A 422 11.00 -1.45 18.45
CA SER A 422 11.54 -0.43 19.35
C SER A 422 10.62 0.78 19.35
N ILE A 423 9.89 1.00 20.46
CA ILE A 423 9.17 2.26 20.69
C ILE A 423 10.21 3.29 21.15
N LYS A 424 10.14 4.51 20.63
CA LYS A 424 11.09 5.60 20.91
C LYS A 424 10.35 6.90 21.30
N GLU A 425 11.12 7.96 21.58
CA GLU A 425 10.62 9.27 22.06
C GLU A 425 9.75 9.20 23.32
N LEU A 426 10.04 8.24 24.20
CA LEU A 426 9.41 8.11 25.51
C LEU A 426 10.04 9.08 26.53
N PHE A 427 9.28 9.45 27.56
CA PHE A 427 9.82 10.20 28.69
C PHE A 427 10.62 9.27 29.64
N PRO A 428 11.79 9.70 30.16
CA PRO A 428 12.51 8.99 31.22
C PRO A 428 11.70 8.82 32.50
N TRP A 429 12.03 7.78 33.28
CA TRP A 429 11.40 7.47 34.58
C TRP A 429 9.86 7.52 34.58
N THR A 430 9.25 7.07 33.48
CA THR A 430 7.81 7.13 33.24
C THR A 430 7.28 5.71 33.04
N ILE A 431 6.14 5.41 33.69
CA ILE A 431 5.46 4.12 33.56
C ILE A 431 4.57 4.17 32.32
N TYR A 432 4.79 3.23 31.40
CA TYR A 432 3.96 3.02 30.22
C TYR A 432 3.26 1.67 30.30
N TYR A 433 1.98 1.66 29.95
CA TYR A 433 1.17 0.47 29.75
C TYR A 433 1.11 0.18 28.25
N LEU A 434 1.40 -1.06 27.87
CA LEU A 434 1.51 -1.49 26.47
C LEU A 434 0.59 -2.68 26.21
N ARG A 435 0.00 -2.74 25.02
CA ARG A 435 -0.69 -3.92 24.48
C ARG A 435 -0.55 -3.96 22.96
N VAL A 436 -0.60 -5.16 22.37
CA VAL A 436 -0.40 -5.36 20.93
C VAL A 436 -1.57 -6.13 20.31
N PHE A 437 -1.84 -5.92 19.03
CA PHE A 437 -2.77 -6.74 18.25
C PHE A 437 -2.25 -7.00 16.84
N ALA A 438 -2.72 -8.08 16.23
CA ALA A 438 -2.45 -8.46 14.86
C ALA A 438 -3.58 -7.99 13.92
N ARG A 439 -3.30 -7.86 12.63
CA ARG A 439 -4.29 -7.60 11.58
C ARG A 439 -4.02 -8.48 10.37
N ASN A 440 -5.04 -9.15 9.86
CA ASN A 440 -5.05 -9.80 8.54
C ASN A 440 -6.07 -9.09 7.64
N ILE A 441 -6.30 -9.60 6.41
CA ILE A 441 -7.25 -9.00 5.45
C ILE A 441 -8.69 -8.92 6.00
N ILE A 442 -9.03 -9.76 6.98
CA ILE A 442 -10.36 -9.87 7.58
C ILE A 442 -10.60 -8.78 8.64
N GLY A 443 -9.54 -8.33 9.30
CA GLY A 443 -9.61 -7.34 10.36
C GLY A 443 -8.57 -7.52 11.47
N SER A 444 -8.82 -6.88 12.60
CA SER A 444 -7.89 -6.81 13.73
C SER A 444 -8.24 -7.82 14.82
N SER A 445 -7.22 -8.44 15.42
CA SER A 445 -7.37 -9.32 16.58
C SER A 445 -7.86 -8.57 17.81
N ASN A 446 -8.37 -9.33 18.79
CA ASN A 446 -8.42 -8.84 20.16
C ASN A 446 -7.01 -8.43 20.64
N ARG A 447 -6.96 -7.48 21.57
CA ARG A 447 -5.69 -7.00 22.16
C ARG A 447 -5.04 -8.09 23.01
N SER A 448 -3.71 -8.09 23.10
CA SER A 448 -2.96 -8.85 24.09
C SER A 448 -3.35 -8.44 25.52
N LEU A 449 -2.91 -9.23 26.50
CA LEU A 449 -2.82 -8.73 27.87
C LEU A 449 -1.95 -7.46 27.92
N ILE A 450 -2.26 -6.57 28.87
CA ILE A 450 -1.50 -5.34 29.11
C ILE A 450 -0.25 -5.69 29.91
N ILE A 451 0.91 -5.23 29.46
CA ILE A 451 2.15 -5.20 30.26
C ILE A 451 2.46 -3.76 30.67
N ASN A 452 3.17 -3.56 31.77
CA ASN A 452 3.70 -2.27 32.15
C ASN A 452 5.23 -2.26 32.16
N VAL A 453 5.81 -1.07 31.94
CA VAL A 453 7.26 -0.86 31.88
C VAL A 453 7.59 0.55 32.37
N THR A 454 8.58 0.67 33.24
CA THR A 454 9.18 1.96 33.59
C THR A 454 10.41 2.18 32.72
N THR A 455 10.52 3.32 32.04
CA THR A 455 11.75 3.76 31.38
C THR A 455 12.85 4.07 32.41
N ASP A 456 14.11 3.90 32.04
CA ASP A 456 15.22 4.21 32.94
C ASP A 456 15.38 5.72 33.18
N GLU A 457 16.05 6.10 34.26
CA GLU A 457 16.34 7.50 34.60
C GLU A 457 17.38 8.13 33.65
N GLU A 458 17.34 9.46 33.48
CA GLU A 458 18.43 10.29 32.96
C GLU A 458 18.85 11.35 33.97
N VAL A 459 19.99 12.01 33.74
CA VAL A 459 20.39 13.23 34.47
C VAL A 459 19.28 14.30 34.37
N PRO A 460 18.95 15.04 35.46
CA PRO A 460 17.92 16.08 35.41
C PRO A 460 18.31 17.21 34.45
N SER A 461 17.42 17.59 33.52
CA SER A 461 17.80 18.46 32.39
C SER A 461 17.93 19.94 32.71
N SER A 462 17.40 20.39 33.84
CA SER A 462 17.42 21.79 34.26
C SER A 462 17.73 21.92 35.74
N ALA A 463 18.24 23.08 36.14
CA ALA A 463 18.41 23.42 37.54
C ALA A 463 17.06 23.88 38.14
N PRO A 464 16.78 23.60 39.43
CA PRO A 464 15.56 24.06 40.07
C PRO A 464 15.54 25.60 40.17
N PRO A 465 14.46 26.28 39.72
CA PRO A 465 14.34 27.73 39.86
C PRO A 465 14.39 28.15 41.33
N PHE A 466 15.27 29.11 41.67
CA PHE A 466 15.58 29.46 43.05
C PHE A 466 15.64 30.97 43.29
N ASN A 467 15.56 31.34 44.57
CA ASN A 467 15.66 32.68 45.11
C ASN A 467 16.64 32.68 46.29
N VAL A 468 17.15 33.86 46.61
CA VAL A 468 18.12 34.08 47.70
C VAL A 468 17.64 35.26 48.55
N THR A 469 17.58 35.10 49.87
CA THR A 469 17.21 36.16 50.81
C THR A 469 18.18 36.27 51.98
N VAL A 470 18.55 37.49 52.37
CA VAL A 470 19.46 37.74 53.50
C VAL A 470 18.75 37.42 54.81
N VAL A 471 19.42 36.70 55.71
CA VAL A 471 18.90 36.36 57.05
C VAL A 471 19.64 37.12 58.15
N SER A 472 20.95 37.31 58.01
CA SER A 472 21.77 38.09 58.94
C SER A 472 23.08 38.55 58.29
N SER A 473 23.97 39.15 59.08
CA SER A 473 25.34 39.47 58.67
C SER A 473 26.17 38.23 58.34
N THR A 474 25.77 37.02 58.77
CA THR A 474 26.54 35.78 58.59
C THR A 474 25.73 34.63 57.98
N ALA A 475 24.47 34.87 57.60
CA ALA A 475 23.58 33.86 57.05
C ALA A 475 22.67 34.38 55.94
N VAL A 476 22.39 33.50 54.98
CA VAL A 476 21.54 33.74 53.81
C VAL A 476 20.67 32.50 53.59
N ASN A 477 19.38 32.68 53.31
CA ASN A 477 18.47 31.61 52.95
C ASN A 477 18.43 31.44 51.43
N VAL A 478 18.47 30.20 50.97
CA VAL A 478 18.32 29.81 49.56
C VAL A 478 17.05 28.97 49.48
N SER A 479 16.11 29.33 48.61
CA SER A 479 14.84 28.61 48.45
C SER A 479 14.52 28.35 46.98
N TRP A 480 13.95 27.18 46.66
CA TRP A 480 13.78 26.72 45.28
C TRP A 480 12.47 25.98 45.07
N LYS A 481 12.00 25.97 43.82
CA LYS A 481 10.88 25.13 43.38
C LYS A 481 11.39 23.73 43.04
N MET A 482 10.55 22.72 43.28
CA MET A 482 10.82 21.37 42.79
C MET A 482 10.78 21.35 41.25
N LEU A 483 11.58 20.49 40.63
CA LEU A 483 11.54 20.26 39.18
C LEU A 483 10.22 19.61 38.75
N SER A 484 9.81 19.83 37.50
CA SER A 484 8.71 19.07 36.90
C SER A 484 9.12 17.60 36.71
N LYS A 485 8.15 16.69 36.50
CA LYS A 485 8.47 15.29 36.14
C LYS A 485 9.33 15.20 34.87
N GLN A 486 9.09 16.08 33.89
CA GLN A 486 9.82 16.13 32.61
C GLN A 486 11.25 16.63 32.77
N ASP A 487 11.49 17.55 33.71
CA ASP A 487 12.82 18.08 34.04
C ASP A 487 13.62 17.13 34.95
N ALA A 488 12.96 16.48 35.90
CA ALA A 488 13.59 15.61 36.89
C ALA A 488 14.18 14.33 36.27
N ARG A 489 13.51 13.77 35.24
CA ARG A 489 13.92 12.60 34.44
C ARG A 489 14.30 11.34 35.24
N GLY A 490 13.94 11.29 36.51
CA GLY A 490 14.40 10.33 37.50
C GLY A 490 13.86 10.71 38.88
N GLU A 491 14.26 9.97 39.91
CA GLU A 491 13.93 10.34 41.29
C GLU A 491 15.00 11.27 41.85
N ILE A 492 14.66 12.55 42.02
CA ILE A 492 15.54 13.54 42.68
C ILE A 492 15.86 13.07 44.10
N GLN A 493 17.14 12.80 44.36
CA GLN A 493 17.64 12.39 45.67
C GLN A 493 17.99 13.60 46.54
N GLY A 494 18.34 14.73 45.92
CA GLY A 494 18.59 15.97 46.63
C GLY A 494 19.07 17.12 45.76
N TYR A 495 19.64 18.13 46.43
CA TYR A 495 20.12 19.37 45.81
C TYR A 495 21.51 19.75 46.31
N TYR A 496 22.33 20.35 45.45
CA TYR A 496 23.58 21.02 45.82
C TYR A 496 23.40 22.53 45.72
N ILE A 497 23.56 23.22 46.85
CA ILE A 497 23.65 24.69 46.88
C ILE A 497 25.12 25.06 46.75
N LEU A 498 25.48 25.78 45.69
CA LEU A 498 26.82 26.28 45.44
C LEU A 498 26.92 27.76 45.83
N TYR A 499 28.01 28.14 46.48
CA TYR A 499 28.28 29.55 46.81
C TYR A 499 29.77 29.89 46.80
N LYS A 500 30.12 31.09 46.31
CA LYS A 500 31.49 31.67 46.41
C LYS A 500 31.45 33.18 46.62
N ARG A 501 32.58 33.79 46.99
CA ARG A 501 32.68 35.25 47.15
C ARG A 501 32.90 35.90 45.78
N LYS A 502 32.06 36.87 45.41
CA LYS A 502 32.13 37.54 44.09
C LYS A 502 33.49 38.19 43.83
N ASN A 503 34.03 38.86 44.85
CA ASN A 503 35.30 39.59 44.75
C ASN A 503 36.54 38.66 44.78
N ASP A 504 36.36 37.34 44.95
CA ASP A 504 37.42 36.34 44.95
C ASP A 504 37.13 35.25 43.88
N PRO A 505 36.97 35.62 42.59
CA PRO A 505 36.37 34.75 41.57
C PRO A 505 37.16 33.46 41.30
N GLN A 506 38.47 33.46 41.61
CA GLN A 506 39.40 32.33 41.55
C GLN A 506 39.13 31.23 42.61
N LEU A 507 38.29 31.49 43.62
CA LEU A 507 37.98 30.48 44.63
C LEU A 507 37.01 29.42 44.07
N PRO A 508 37.21 28.13 44.42
CA PRO A 508 36.27 27.08 44.08
C PRO A 508 34.92 27.35 44.77
N TRP A 509 33.84 26.94 44.11
CA TRP A 509 32.51 26.93 44.68
C TRP A 509 32.45 26.04 45.91
N LYS A 510 32.02 26.58 47.06
CA LYS A 510 31.64 25.77 48.21
C LYS A 510 30.29 25.13 47.94
N ASN A 511 30.16 23.83 48.19
CA ASN A 511 28.88 23.12 48.08
C ASN A 511 28.23 22.92 49.46
N ARG A 512 26.90 22.84 49.47
CA ARG A 512 26.11 22.41 50.62
C ARG A 512 24.98 21.51 50.15
N THR A 513 25.12 20.21 50.40
CA THR A 513 24.15 19.19 49.97
C THR A 513 22.90 19.18 50.83
N VAL A 514 21.76 18.87 50.21
CA VAL A 514 20.44 18.74 50.84
C VAL A 514 19.83 17.41 50.41
N ASN A 515 20.14 16.33 51.15
CA ASN A 515 19.70 14.95 50.89
C ASN A 515 18.24 14.67 51.32
N ARG A 516 17.35 15.67 51.19
CA ARG A 516 15.93 15.53 51.50
C ARG A 516 15.14 16.05 50.30
N LYS A 517 14.68 15.14 49.45
CA LYS A 517 14.00 15.44 48.17
C LYS A 517 12.83 16.42 48.27
N GLU A 518 12.09 16.38 49.38
CA GLU A 518 10.96 17.28 49.69
C GLU A 518 11.37 18.68 50.18
N THR A 519 12.63 18.90 50.55
CA THR A 519 13.09 20.18 51.09
C THR A 519 13.29 21.20 49.97
N THR A 520 12.64 22.36 50.11
CA THR A 520 12.63 23.48 49.14
C THR A 520 13.33 24.74 49.66
N SER A 521 14.00 24.68 50.82
CA SER A 521 14.84 25.78 51.31
C SER A 521 15.95 25.35 52.25
N LYS A 522 17.01 26.15 52.34
CA LYS A 522 18.12 25.95 53.27
C LYS A 522 18.84 27.26 53.58
N VAL A 523 19.02 27.53 54.87
CA VAL A 523 19.92 28.58 55.34
C VAL A 523 21.39 28.12 55.23
N VAL A 524 22.19 28.92 54.54
CA VAL A 524 23.65 28.84 54.48
C VAL A 524 24.21 29.80 55.52
N THR A 525 24.99 29.27 56.46
CA THR A 525 25.53 30.01 57.62
C THR A 525 27.05 30.18 57.51
N SER A 526 27.65 30.90 58.48
CA SER A 526 29.11 31.11 58.58
C SER A 526 29.69 31.85 57.36
N LEU A 527 28.89 32.74 56.76
CA LEU A 527 29.32 33.68 55.73
C LEU A 527 30.07 34.86 56.38
N LYS A 528 30.95 35.52 55.62
CA LYS A 528 31.63 36.74 56.07
C LYS A 528 30.66 37.91 56.08
N LYS A 529 30.77 38.76 57.12
CA LYS A 529 29.99 39.99 57.29
C LYS A 529 30.17 40.96 56.13
N PHE A 530 29.09 41.69 55.79
CA PHE A 530 29.00 42.65 54.67
C PHE A 530 29.75 42.24 53.37
N THR A 531 29.69 40.96 52.99
CA THR A 531 30.43 40.40 51.85
C THR A 531 29.47 39.98 50.74
N SER A 532 29.83 40.25 49.49
CA SER A 532 29.06 39.84 48.31
C SER A 532 29.37 38.40 47.91
N TYR A 533 28.32 37.58 47.78
CA TYR A 533 28.37 36.19 47.38
C TYR A 533 27.60 35.96 46.08
N GLU A 534 28.12 35.05 45.27
CA GLU A 534 27.43 34.42 44.14
C GLU A 534 26.87 33.09 44.63
N PHE A 535 25.59 32.82 44.32
CA PHE A 535 24.91 31.56 44.60
C PHE A 535 24.43 30.90 43.30
N ALA A 536 24.46 29.58 43.27
CA ALA A 536 23.82 28.76 42.24
C ALA A 536 23.30 27.46 42.87
N ILE A 537 22.42 26.73 42.18
CA ILE A 537 21.86 25.46 42.64
C ILE A 537 21.92 24.40 41.53
N GLN A 538 21.99 23.14 41.94
CA GLN A 538 21.83 21.96 41.08
C GLN A 538 20.91 20.94 41.79
N ALA A 539 20.15 20.16 41.03
CA ALA A 539 19.48 18.95 41.51
C ALA A 539 20.35 17.72 41.19
N PHE A 540 20.14 16.59 41.89
CA PHE A 540 20.78 15.32 41.52
C PHE A 540 19.82 14.13 41.75
N ASN A 541 19.99 13.10 40.92
CA ASN A 541 19.28 11.82 41.04
C ASN A 541 20.27 10.65 41.04
N ASN A 542 19.82 9.43 40.75
CA ASN A 542 20.66 8.22 40.75
C ASN A 542 21.60 8.11 39.53
N LYS A 543 21.54 9.05 38.57
CA LYS A 543 22.41 9.07 37.38
C LYS A 543 23.53 10.10 37.53
N ASP A 544 23.19 11.38 37.67
CA ASP A 544 24.16 12.46 37.86
C ASP A 544 23.47 13.75 38.37
N VAL A 545 24.24 14.83 38.41
CA VAL A 545 23.85 16.19 38.79
C VAL A 545 23.39 17.00 37.58
N SER A 546 22.34 17.80 37.75
CA SER A 546 21.83 18.73 36.72
C SER A 546 22.89 19.75 36.29
N VAL A 547 22.63 20.45 35.17
CA VAL A 547 23.30 21.73 34.89
C VAL A 547 23.15 22.69 36.08
N LYS A 548 24.08 23.65 36.21
CA LYS A 548 23.98 24.73 37.20
C LYS A 548 22.89 25.72 36.79
N SER A 549 22.20 26.27 37.78
CA SER A 549 21.32 27.42 37.60
C SER A 549 22.10 28.65 37.13
N ASP A 550 21.35 29.67 36.72
CA ASP A 550 21.82 31.06 36.72
C ASP A 550 22.40 31.45 38.09
N ILE A 551 23.27 32.46 38.09
CA ILE A 551 23.93 32.95 39.29
C ILE A 551 23.08 34.08 39.90
N ILE A 552 22.69 33.92 41.17
CA ILE A 552 22.07 34.98 41.96
C ILE A 552 23.12 35.60 42.88
N GLU A 553 23.35 36.90 42.74
CA GLU A 553 24.20 37.67 43.63
C GLU A 553 23.43 38.12 44.88
N THR A 554 24.07 38.06 46.04
CA THR A 554 23.52 38.59 47.29
C THR A 554 24.63 39.03 48.23
N LYS A 555 24.45 40.19 48.87
CA LYS A 555 25.37 40.69 49.90
C LYS A 555 24.79 40.39 51.28
N THR A 556 25.59 39.83 52.18
CA THR A 556 25.19 39.65 53.59
C THR A 556 24.94 41.00 54.26
N ASP A 557 24.14 41.02 55.32
CA ASP A 557 23.86 42.25 56.07
C ASP A 557 25.12 42.88 56.68
N GLN A 558 25.01 44.15 57.03
CA GLN A 558 25.99 44.88 57.85
C GLN A 558 25.95 44.40 59.30
N ASP A 559 27.00 44.73 60.03
CA ASP A 559 27.17 44.44 61.45
C ASP A 559 27.95 45.59 62.11
N VAL A 560 28.17 45.54 63.42
CA VAL A 560 29.09 46.47 64.08
C VAL A 560 30.55 46.16 63.71
N PRO A 561 31.46 47.15 63.70
CA PRO A 561 32.89 46.90 63.51
C PRO A 561 33.43 45.93 64.55
N SER A 562 34.32 45.02 64.14
CA SER A 562 34.96 44.04 65.03
C SER A 562 36.31 44.49 65.58
N ALA A 563 36.80 45.65 65.17
CA ALA A 563 38.02 46.28 65.69
C ALA A 563 37.78 47.78 65.95
N ALA A 564 38.46 48.31 66.97
CA ALA A 564 38.42 49.72 67.31
C ALA A 564 39.35 50.55 66.40
N PRO A 565 39.07 51.85 66.18
CA PRO A 565 40.03 52.76 65.59
C PRO A 565 41.25 52.91 66.52
N LYS A 566 42.46 52.92 65.97
CA LYS A 566 43.69 52.98 66.79
C LYS A 566 44.03 54.44 67.08
N LEU A 567 43.73 54.88 68.31
CA LEU A 567 43.97 56.24 68.79
C LEU A 567 45.49 56.49 68.89
N MET A 568 46.02 57.42 68.09
CA MET A 568 47.45 57.64 67.88
C MET A 568 48.04 58.70 68.82
N SER A 569 47.50 59.92 68.83
CA SER A 569 47.87 60.97 69.79
C SER A 569 46.66 61.67 70.40
N ALA A 570 46.87 62.23 71.59
CA ALA A 570 45.99 63.17 72.26
C ALA A 570 46.87 64.32 72.78
N GLU A 571 46.80 65.47 72.13
CA GLU A 571 47.75 66.58 72.32
C GLU A 571 47.01 67.87 72.72
N PRO A 572 47.36 68.51 73.84
CA PRO A 572 46.71 69.76 74.22
C PRO A 572 47.16 70.92 73.33
N LYS A 573 46.20 71.57 72.67
CA LYS A 573 46.50 72.74 71.82
C LYS A 573 46.58 74.00 72.64
N ASN A 574 45.55 74.29 73.43
CA ASN A 574 45.47 75.44 74.32
C ASN A 574 44.83 75.04 75.67
N SER A 575 44.37 76.02 76.45
CA SER A 575 43.75 75.82 77.76
C SER A 575 42.28 75.37 77.73
N THR A 576 41.67 75.21 76.55
CA THR A 576 40.28 74.72 76.42
C THR A 576 40.08 73.67 75.32
N SER A 577 41.16 73.16 74.71
CA SER A 577 41.07 72.15 73.66
C SER A 577 42.25 71.18 73.54
N ILE A 578 41.90 69.94 73.13
CA ILE A 578 42.83 68.83 72.90
C ILE A 578 42.58 68.29 71.48
N GLU A 579 43.64 68.03 70.74
CA GLU A 579 43.62 67.43 69.41
C GLU A 579 43.86 65.92 69.49
N LEU A 580 43.00 65.15 68.83
CA LEU A 580 43.08 63.70 68.73
C LEU A 580 43.44 63.30 67.29
N THR A 581 44.26 62.27 67.14
CA THR A 581 44.57 61.62 65.86
C THR A 581 44.37 60.11 65.97
N TRP A 582 43.90 59.45 64.91
CA TRP A 582 43.68 58.00 64.89
C TRP A 582 43.86 57.37 63.51
N GLU A 583 44.23 56.10 63.49
CA GLU A 583 44.18 55.25 62.30
C GLU A 583 42.75 54.71 62.10
N PRO A 584 42.15 54.86 60.90
CA PRO A 584 40.86 54.26 60.56
C PRO A 584 40.82 52.73 60.69
N VAL A 585 39.64 52.18 60.98
CA VAL A 585 39.42 50.73 60.98
C VAL A 585 39.53 50.17 59.56
N LEU A 586 40.28 49.09 59.40
CA LEU A 586 40.51 48.46 58.09
C LEU A 586 39.21 47.88 57.52
N GLY A 587 39.04 47.96 56.19
CA GLY A 587 37.78 47.60 55.51
C GLY A 587 37.30 46.15 55.70
N ARG A 588 38.20 45.23 56.09
CA ARG A 588 37.86 43.84 56.44
C ARG A 588 37.27 43.68 57.86
N ASP A 589 37.52 44.65 58.73
CA ASP A 589 37.19 44.65 60.16
C ASP A 589 36.03 45.63 60.49
N LEU A 590 35.63 46.47 59.52
CA LEU A 590 34.47 47.38 59.61
C LEU A 590 33.11 46.67 59.62
N ASN A 591 32.99 45.49 59.00
CA ASN A 591 31.74 44.72 58.85
C ASN A 591 30.52 45.48 58.27
N GLY A 592 30.72 46.64 57.65
CA GLY A 592 29.66 47.52 57.16
C GLY A 592 30.20 48.78 56.49
N ILE A 593 29.34 49.76 56.30
CA ILE A 593 29.71 51.13 55.92
C ILE A 593 29.88 51.94 57.20
N LEU A 594 31.06 52.53 57.39
CA LEU A 594 31.34 53.45 58.48
C LEU A 594 30.44 54.69 58.38
N THR A 595 29.57 54.90 59.36
CA THR A 595 28.70 56.09 59.44
C THR A 595 29.45 57.26 60.07
N GLU A 596 30.13 57.01 61.19
CA GLU A 596 30.77 58.02 62.01
C GLU A 596 31.80 57.40 62.98
N TYR A 597 32.56 58.27 63.64
CA TYR A 597 33.36 57.95 64.81
C TYR A 597 32.72 58.55 66.06
N VAL A 598 32.59 57.75 67.11
CA VAL A 598 32.13 58.21 68.44
C VAL A 598 33.37 58.40 69.32
N ILE A 599 33.62 59.64 69.74
CA ILE A 599 34.72 60.00 70.63
C ILE A 599 34.14 60.21 72.02
N ARG A 600 34.49 59.34 72.97
CA ARG A 600 34.12 59.47 74.37
C ARG A 600 35.29 60.06 75.17
N TYR A 601 34.99 60.95 76.10
CA TYR A 601 36.00 61.64 76.91
C TYR A 601 35.49 61.91 78.31
N SER A 602 36.32 61.68 79.32
CA SER A 602 35.92 61.77 80.73
C SER A 602 36.91 62.52 81.60
N HIS A 603 36.37 63.14 82.66
CA HIS A 603 37.06 63.82 83.75
C HIS A 603 36.22 63.66 85.03
N ASP A 604 36.83 63.47 86.20
CA ASP A 604 36.15 63.24 87.48
C ASP A 604 35.02 62.19 87.45
N LYS A 605 35.15 61.18 86.58
CA LYS A 605 34.16 60.11 86.31
C LYS A 605 32.87 60.57 85.58
N GLU A 606 32.72 61.83 85.19
CA GLU A 606 31.73 62.20 84.15
C GLU A 606 32.24 61.73 82.78
N GLU A 607 31.50 60.87 82.08
CA GLU A 607 31.72 60.57 80.65
C GLU A 607 30.85 61.50 79.78
N ARG A 608 31.46 62.05 78.73
CA ARG A 608 30.81 62.85 77.68
C ARG A 608 31.24 62.31 76.31
N TYR A 609 30.48 62.59 75.25
CA TYR A 609 30.84 62.12 73.92
C TYR A 609 30.64 63.17 72.82
N ARG A 610 31.26 62.94 71.65
CA ARG A 610 31.06 63.68 70.40
C ARG A 610 31.06 62.69 69.24
N GLU A 611 30.02 62.70 68.42
CA GLU A 611 30.03 62.09 67.09
C GLU A 611 30.89 62.93 66.12
N LYS A 612 31.51 62.27 65.13
CA LYS A 612 32.37 62.88 64.11
C LYS A 612 32.23 62.19 62.75
N PRO A 613 32.28 62.95 61.63
CA PRO A 613 32.19 62.37 60.29
C PRO A 613 33.21 61.25 60.03
N ASN A 614 32.75 60.21 59.35
CA ASN A 614 33.53 59.04 58.91
C ASN A 614 34.79 59.36 58.08
N SER A 615 34.87 60.56 57.48
CA SER A 615 36.02 61.03 56.69
C SER A 615 37.18 61.58 57.53
N LEU A 616 37.03 61.72 58.86
CA LEU A 616 38.09 62.24 59.73
C LEU A 616 38.98 61.13 60.29
N SER A 617 40.30 61.37 60.27
CA SER A 617 41.33 60.66 61.05
C SER A 617 41.91 61.54 62.17
N LYS A 618 41.36 62.74 62.34
CA LYS A 618 41.88 63.81 63.19
C LYS A 618 40.78 64.79 63.58
N VAL A 619 40.73 65.24 64.82
CA VAL A 619 39.83 66.34 65.25
C VAL A 619 40.33 67.05 66.51
N VAL A 620 39.93 68.31 66.69
CA VAL A 620 40.08 69.05 67.95
C VAL A 620 38.78 69.00 68.75
N ILE A 621 38.87 68.61 70.02
CA ILE A 621 37.78 68.65 71.01
C ILE A 621 37.89 69.98 71.76
N ASN A 622 36.93 70.88 71.52
CA ASN A 622 36.86 72.21 72.14
C ASN A 622 35.85 72.25 73.29
N GLY A 623 36.00 73.23 74.19
CA GLY A 623 35.12 73.44 75.34
C GLY A 623 35.49 72.58 76.56
N LEU A 624 36.78 72.25 76.68
CA LEU A 624 37.37 71.57 77.83
C LEU A 624 37.75 72.61 78.92
N ARG A 625 37.84 72.17 80.18
CA ARG A 625 38.38 73.00 81.27
C ARG A 625 39.90 73.15 81.14
N ALA A 626 40.47 74.21 81.72
CA ALA A 626 41.93 74.46 81.74
C ALA A 626 42.65 73.63 82.81
N SER A 627 43.95 73.35 82.59
CA SER A 627 44.79 72.57 83.51
C SER A 627 44.16 71.22 83.94
N THR A 628 43.36 70.60 83.05
CA THR A 628 42.43 69.50 83.36
C THR A 628 42.75 68.26 82.53
N ASN A 629 42.88 67.09 83.18
CA ASN A 629 43.28 65.82 82.54
C ASN A 629 42.08 65.01 82.03
N TYR A 630 41.91 64.93 80.71
CA TYR A 630 40.83 64.18 80.07
C TYR A 630 41.31 62.83 79.53
N SER A 631 40.58 61.76 79.83
CA SER A 631 40.79 60.42 79.25
C SER A 631 39.90 60.24 78.02
N PHE A 632 40.49 60.06 76.84
CA PHE A 632 39.80 59.90 75.55
C PHE A 632 39.78 58.45 75.07
N LYS A 633 38.65 58.01 74.53
CA LYS A 633 38.49 56.77 73.74
C LYS A 633 37.79 57.09 72.43
N ILE A 634 38.02 56.27 71.41
CA ILE A 634 37.32 56.36 70.12
C ILE A 634 36.78 54.99 69.68
N SER A 635 35.60 54.98 69.08
CA SER A 635 34.97 53.82 68.46
C SER A 635 34.47 54.20 67.05
N ALA A 636 34.34 53.20 66.18
CA ALA A 636 33.73 53.34 64.86
C ALA A 636 32.28 52.84 64.93
N ALA A 637 31.35 53.47 64.22
CA ALA A 637 29.97 53.00 64.11
C ALA A 637 29.57 52.67 62.66
N THR A 638 28.62 51.75 62.52
CA THR A 638 27.90 51.48 61.27
C THR A 638 26.41 51.67 61.50
N ILE A 639 25.57 51.46 60.48
CA ILE A 639 24.10 51.48 60.63
C ILE A 639 23.54 50.45 61.64
N LYS A 640 24.38 49.57 62.20
CA LYS A 640 24.00 48.59 63.24
C LYS A 640 24.42 49.00 64.65
N GLY A 641 25.21 50.06 64.82
CA GLY A 641 25.64 50.60 66.11
C GLY A 641 27.15 50.83 66.25
N GLU A 642 27.54 51.21 67.46
CA GLU A 642 28.94 51.43 67.89
C GLU A 642 29.70 50.09 68.00
N GLY A 643 30.90 50.03 67.43
CA GLY A 643 31.86 48.93 67.61
C GLY A 643 32.67 49.05 68.92
N PRO A 644 33.69 48.22 69.12
CA PRO A 644 34.53 48.30 70.31
C PRO A 644 35.29 49.64 70.36
N GLN A 645 35.56 50.08 71.59
CA GLN A 645 36.31 51.31 71.88
C GLN A 645 37.81 51.04 71.87
N SER A 646 38.58 52.08 71.54
CA SER A 646 40.03 52.08 71.68
C SER A 646 40.47 51.98 73.14
N GLU A 647 41.73 51.56 73.33
CA GLU A 647 42.43 51.86 74.57
C GLU A 647 42.39 53.38 74.87
N PRO A 648 42.25 53.78 76.14
CA PRO A 648 42.16 55.18 76.51
C PRO A 648 43.52 55.89 76.37
N LYS A 649 43.50 57.15 75.92
CA LYS A 649 44.64 58.06 76.02
C LYS A 649 44.28 59.30 76.81
N SER A 650 45.04 59.58 77.86
CA SER A 650 44.87 60.76 78.71
C SER A 650 45.71 61.93 78.22
N ALA A 651 45.17 63.14 78.30
CA ALA A 651 45.88 64.38 78.02
C ALA A 651 45.34 65.53 78.88
N THR A 652 46.25 66.33 79.42
CA THR A 652 45.93 67.52 80.24
C THR A 652 45.91 68.76 79.37
N THR A 653 44.83 69.55 79.41
CA THR A 653 44.79 70.88 78.77
C THR A 653 45.88 71.79 79.34
N LYS A 654 46.38 72.73 78.52
CA LYS A 654 47.42 73.67 78.98
C LYS A 654 46.88 74.62 80.04
N ASP A 655 47.79 75.21 80.80
CA ASP A 655 47.47 76.29 81.73
C ASP A 655 46.96 77.53 80.96
N PRO A 656 46.11 78.37 81.59
CA PRO A 656 45.72 79.64 81.02
C PRO A 656 46.95 80.55 80.84
N PRO A 657 47.09 81.27 79.71
CA PRO A 657 48.29 82.04 79.43
C PRO A 657 48.46 83.22 80.40
N ILE A 658 49.62 83.27 81.06
CA ILE A 658 50.05 84.39 81.90
C ILE A 658 50.35 85.60 80.98
N PRO A 659 49.87 86.81 81.30
CA PRO A 659 50.10 87.99 80.46
C PRO A 659 51.58 88.43 80.48
N PRO A 660 52.24 88.62 79.32
CA PRO A 660 53.63 89.06 79.26
C PRO A 660 53.79 90.57 79.46
N ILE A 661 54.94 90.97 80.00
CA ILE A 661 55.39 92.36 80.15
C ILE A 661 56.19 92.76 78.88
N PRO A 662 56.15 94.02 78.41
CA PRO A 662 56.65 94.38 77.08
C PRO A 662 58.17 94.53 77.00
N ASN A 663 58.77 94.12 75.88
CA ASN A 663 59.96 94.70 75.25
C ASN A 663 60.07 94.27 73.78
N ASP A 664 60.63 95.16 72.96
CA ASP A 664 61.14 95.02 71.57
C ASP A 664 60.30 94.36 70.46
N ILE A 665 60.14 95.10 69.35
CA ILE A 665 59.51 94.68 68.10
C ILE A 665 60.28 95.27 66.90
N GLY A 666 60.39 94.50 65.82
CA GLY A 666 60.64 95.01 64.46
C GLY A 666 60.34 93.94 63.40
N THR A 667 60.21 94.23 62.11
CA THR A 667 59.96 95.50 61.37
C THR A 667 59.81 95.15 59.87
N SER A 668 58.59 94.90 59.34
CA SER A 668 58.41 94.62 57.89
C SER A 668 57.00 94.83 57.31
N GLU A 669 55.91 94.51 58.01
CA GLU A 669 54.54 94.77 57.53
C GLU A 669 53.63 95.27 58.65
N VAL A 670 52.70 96.18 58.32
CA VAL A 670 51.74 96.75 59.28
C VAL A 670 50.36 96.12 59.09
N SER A 671 50.14 94.97 59.72
CA SER A 671 48.83 94.33 59.79
C SER A 671 47.99 94.92 60.94
N VAL A 672 47.04 95.82 60.63
CA VAL A 672 46.09 96.35 61.63
C VAL A 672 45.08 95.26 62.01
N ALA A 673 45.35 94.57 63.12
CA ALA A 673 44.48 93.51 63.64
C ALA A 673 43.33 94.11 64.48
N PHE A 674 42.16 94.28 63.86
CA PHE A 674 40.94 94.64 64.58
C PHE A 674 40.52 93.52 65.53
N LYS A 675 40.40 93.81 66.83
CA LYS A 675 39.82 92.88 67.82
C LYS A 675 38.29 92.88 67.71
N PRO A 676 37.63 91.73 67.52
CA PRO A 676 36.20 91.59 67.79
C PRO A 676 35.95 91.73 69.30
N LEU A 677 34.85 92.38 69.67
CA LEU A 677 34.30 92.43 71.04
C LEU A 677 35.29 92.89 72.13
N GLN A 678 35.53 94.20 72.20
CA GLN A 678 35.91 94.86 73.46
C GLN A 678 34.72 95.63 74.03
N ILE A 679 34.54 95.50 75.35
CA ILE A 679 33.64 96.32 76.16
C ILE A 679 34.50 97.37 76.85
N LEU A 680 34.11 98.64 76.77
CA LEU A 680 34.77 99.72 77.49
C LEU A 680 34.57 99.57 79.01
N SER A 681 35.40 100.23 79.81
CA SER A 681 35.26 100.27 81.28
C SER A 681 33.92 100.84 81.76
N SER A 682 33.18 101.52 80.89
CA SER A 682 31.81 102.02 81.09
C SER A 682 30.69 100.99 80.78
N GLY A 683 31.03 99.74 80.45
CA GLY A 683 30.07 98.67 80.18
C GLY A 683 29.41 98.69 78.79
N LYS A 684 29.87 99.55 77.88
CA LYS A 684 29.38 99.65 76.49
C LYS A 684 30.30 98.95 75.49
N GLU A 685 29.69 98.36 74.47
CA GLU A 685 30.37 97.67 73.36
C GLU A 685 30.95 98.67 72.34
N VAL A 686 32.20 98.45 71.90
CA VAL A 686 32.83 99.27 70.83
C VAL A 686 32.20 98.92 69.48
N ARG A 687 31.77 99.93 68.71
CA ARG A 687 31.04 99.74 67.43
C ARG A 687 31.60 100.51 66.24
N TYR A 688 32.54 101.45 66.44
CA TYR A 688 33.17 102.21 65.36
C TYR A 688 34.67 102.40 65.60
N TYR A 689 35.44 102.54 64.52
CA TYR A 689 36.88 102.83 64.53
C TYR A 689 37.20 103.94 63.52
N GLN A 690 38.22 104.75 63.78
CA GLN A 690 38.72 105.78 62.85
C GLN A 690 40.26 105.78 62.82
N VAL A 691 40.85 106.05 61.65
CA VAL A 691 42.30 106.16 61.45
C VAL A 691 42.66 107.52 60.85
N ILE A 692 43.78 108.10 61.25
CA ILE A 692 44.35 109.39 60.81
C ILE A 692 45.83 109.18 60.50
N VAL A 693 46.37 109.84 59.47
CA VAL A 693 47.79 109.76 59.07
C VAL A 693 48.36 111.17 58.96
N VAL A 694 49.56 111.39 59.49
CA VAL A 694 50.23 112.70 59.54
C VAL A 694 51.69 112.58 59.09
N GLN A 695 52.16 113.55 58.31
CA GLN A 695 53.55 113.65 57.87
C GLN A 695 54.39 114.42 58.90
N LEU A 696 55.54 113.86 59.29
CA LEU A 696 56.50 114.52 60.17
C LEU A 696 57.60 115.19 59.33
N ARG A 697 58.26 116.21 59.89
CA ARG A 697 59.43 116.82 59.26
C ARG A 697 60.72 116.24 59.86
N LYS A 698 61.72 116.08 58.99
CA LYS A 698 63.05 115.55 59.31
C LYS A 698 63.67 116.27 60.52
N GLY A 699 63.81 115.56 61.64
CA GLY A 699 64.54 116.03 62.83
C GLY A 699 63.69 116.35 64.07
N GLU A 700 62.35 116.29 64.01
CA GLU A 700 61.49 116.53 65.18
C GLU A 700 61.04 115.22 65.85
N GLY A 701 61.49 114.99 67.09
CA GLY A 701 61.05 113.84 67.90
C GLY A 701 59.60 113.99 68.40
N PRO A 702 58.80 112.91 68.45
CA PRO A 702 57.38 112.98 68.79
C PRO A 702 57.17 113.39 70.26
N GLY A 703 56.67 114.62 70.46
CA GLY A 703 56.38 115.15 71.80
C GLY A 703 56.08 116.65 71.86
N LYS A 704 56.43 117.45 70.84
CA LYS A 704 56.08 118.87 70.76
C LYS A 704 55.75 119.32 69.34
N SER A 705 54.46 119.49 69.06
CA SER A 705 53.98 120.53 68.14
C SER A 705 52.56 120.90 68.54
N SER A 706 52.23 122.19 68.52
CA SER A 706 50.98 122.74 69.03
C SER A 706 50.36 123.64 67.98
N ASP A 707 49.20 123.24 67.43
CA ASP A 707 48.35 124.15 66.67
C ASP A 707 46.88 123.72 66.74
N GLU A 708 46.00 124.64 67.15
CA GLU A 708 44.56 124.44 67.17
C GLU A 708 43.95 124.92 65.84
N ASN A 709 43.82 124.05 64.83
CA ASN A 709 42.90 124.29 63.71
C ASN A 709 42.65 123.01 62.88
N TYR A 710 41.40 122.52 62.85
CA TYR A 710 40.66 122.16 61.62
C TYR A 710 39.22 121.70 61.94
N VAL A 711 38.33 122.70 61.98
CA VAL A 711 36.85 122.69 61.93
C VAL A 711 36.28 121.51 61.10
N ARG A 712 35.41 120.61 61.60
CA ARG A 712 34.03 120.76 62.14
C ARG A 712 32.95 121.05 61.08
N VAL A 713 32.36 119.99 60.48
CA VAL A 713 31.04 120.03 59.80
C VAL A 713 30.24 118.77 60.13
N ILE A 714 28.94 118.91 60.43
CA ILE A 714 28.01 117.81 60.74
C ILE A 714 26.69 118.05 59.98
N ARG A 715 26.18 117.04 59.25
CA ARG A 715 24.75 116.88 58.92
C ARG A 715 24.38 115.38 58.82
N LYS A 716 23.16 115.04 59.26
CA LYS A 716 22.53 113.71 59.17
C LYS A 716 21.82 113.48 57.83
N TYR A 717 21.57 112.21 57.48
CA TYR A 717 20.27 111.57 57.18
C TYR A 717 20.60 110.06 56.99
N GLU A 718 20.10 109.10 57.78
CA GLU A 718 18.74 108.49 57.71
C GLU A 718 18.45 107.99 56.27
N ASP A 719 18.47 106.69 55.96
CA ASP A 719 17.55 105.64 56.45
C ASP A 719 18.03 104.20 56.05
N ARG A 720 17.58 103.14 56.76
CA ARG A 720 17.58 101.67 56.40
C ARG A 720 18.90 100.95 55.99
N VAL A 721 19.17 99.66 56.28
CA VAL A 721 18.57 98.59 57.13
C VAL A 721 19.71 97.96 57.95
N ALA A 722 19.48 97.55 59.20
CA ALA A 722 20.51 96.94 60.06
C ALA A 722 20.62 95.41 59.90
N GLY A 723 21.85 94.87 59.91
CA GLY A 723 22.10 93.42 59.91
C GLY A 723 23.57 93.00 59.98
N GLU A 724 24.43 93.56 59.13
CA GLU A 724 25.84 93.13 58.97
C GLU A 724 26.83 94.33 59.00
N PRO A 725 28.10 94.12 59.44
CA PRO A 725 29.10 95.18 59.54
C PRO A 725 29.76 95.52 58.20
N TYR A 726 30.07 96.81 57.98
CA TYR A 726 30.74 97.31 56.79
C TYR A 726 31.77 98.40 57.13
N ILE A 727 32.74 98.63 56.23
CA ILE A 727 33.82 99.62 56.40
C ILE A 727 33.73 100.70 55.32
N THR A 728 33.95 101.96 55.71
CA THR A 728 34.09 103.12 54.82
C THR A 728 35.28 103.97 55.22
N ALA A 729 36.04 104.47 54.25
CA ALA A 729 37.14 105.40 54.45
C ALA A 729 37.04 106.57 53.45
N GLU A 730 37.41 107.77 53.89
CA GLU A 730 37.48 109.00 53.07
C GLU A 730 38.83 109.68 53.35
N PHE A 731 39.46 110.25 52.32
CA PHE A 731 40.75 110.93 52.41
C PHE A 731 40.59 112.44 52.20
N SER A 732 41.31 113.24 52.98
CA SER A 732 41.22 114.71 52.96
C SER A 732 42.00 115.35 51.81
N ASN A 733 41.56 115.12 50.57
CA ASN A 733 41.70 116.07 49.46
C ASN A 733 40.83 115.65 48.26
N ASN A 734 40.02 116.61 47.77
CA ASN A 734 38.97 116.47 46.75
C ASN A 734 37.73 115.62 47.11
N ASN A 735 36.55 116.17 46.82
CA ASN A 735 35.28 115.47 46.86
C ASN A 735 35.16 114.41 45.75
N GLU A 736 34.15 113.54 45.87
CA GLU A 736 33.78 112.46 44.92
C GLU A 736 34.66 111.18 44.92
N ARG A 737 34.45 110.29 45.90
CA ARG A 737 33.87 108.92 45.70
C ARG A 737 33.95 108.06 46.96
N ARG A 738 32.82 107.44 47.33
CA ARG A 738 32.76 106.33 48.29
C ARG A 738 32.90 104.98 47.57
N THR A 739 33.50 104.00 48.23
CA THR A 739 33.50 102.58 47.81
C THR A 739 33.42 101.71 49.04
N THR A 740 32.51 100.72 49.06
CA THR A 740 32.25 99.83 50.20
C THR A 740 32.59 98.40 49.81
N PHE A 741 33.14 97.60 50.73
CA PHE A 741 33.50 96.20 50.49
C PHE A 741 32.98 95.29 51.63
N PRO A 742 32.42 94.11 51.33
CA PRO A 742 32.09 93.10 52.33
C PRO A 742 33.34 92.31 52.76
N VAL A 743 33.35 91.83 54.01
CA VAL A 743 34.38 90.93 54.55
C VAL A 743 33.78 89.52 54.62
N GLY A 744 34.49 88.48 54.18
CA GLY A 744 33.91 87.13 54.05
C GLY A 744 34.88 85.97 54.29
N ASP A 745 34.35 84.90 54.89
CA ASP A 745 35.11 83.72 55.30
C ASP A 745 35.45 82.76 54.13
N GLY A 746 36.65 82.94 53.56
CA GLY A 746 37.63 81.86 53.50
C GLY A 746 37.33 80.57 52.70
N LYS A 747 36.36 80.54 51.77
CA LYS A 747 36.12 79.37 50.89
C LYS A 747 36.16 79.69 49.40
N TYR A 748 37.14 79.10 48.72
CA TYR A 748 37.22 79.05 47.26
C TYR A 748 36.16 78.12 46.65
N TYR A 749 35.42 78.63 45.67
CA TYR A 749 34.79 77.83 44.62
C TYR A 749 35.53 78.06 43.30
N SER A 750 35.72 77.01 42.49
CA SER A 750 36.52 77.10 41.26
C SER A 750 35.68 77.38 40.01
N ARG A 751 36.14 78.34 39.18
CA ARG A 751 36.15 78.39 37.69
C ARG A 751 34.93 77.81 36.92
N LYS A 752 34.40 78.45 35.87
CA LYS A 752 35.00 79.41 34.91
C LYS A 752 33.88 80.04 34.06
N TYR A 753 33.84 81.37 33.90
CA TYR A 753 33.50 82.13 32.66
C TYR A 753 33.15 83.60 32.97
N HIS A 754 34.16 84.48 32.92
CA HIS A 754 34.20 85.66 32.04
C HIS A 754 35.44 86.50 32.37
N ILE A 755 36.09 87.03 31.32
CA ILE A 755 37.28 87.87 31.38
C ILE A 755 37.00 89.15 30.56
N GLU A 756 37.74 90.22 30.86
CA GLU A 756 37.87 91.45 30.06
C GLU A 756 36.61 92.26 29.70
N ALA A 757 36.26 93.21 30.59
CA ALA A 757 35.48 94.40 30.20
C ALA A 757 35.83 95.72 30.94
N ARG A 758 36.81 95.76 31.86
CA ARG A 758 37.09 97.00 32.64
C ARG A 758 38.55 97.35 33.00
N ARG A 759 39.56 96.68 32.42
CA ARG A 759 40.96 97.18 32.43
C ARG A 759 41.15 98.29 31.37
N LYS A 760 40.53 99.47 31.59
CA LYS A 760 40.80 100.67 30.75
C LYS A 760 40.72 102.00 31.51
N ARG A 761 41.07 102.00 32.80
CA ARG A 761 41.24 103.22 33.62
C ARG A 761 42.18 103.05 34.83
N ARG A 762 43.27 102.29 34.66
CA ARG A 762 44.34 102.11 35.68
C ARG A 762 45.72 101.91 35.04
N ALA A 763 46.03 102.77 34.07
CA ALA A 763 47.32 102.88 33.37
C ALA A 763 47.73 104.37 33.22
N GLY A 764 47.38 105.16 34.25
CA GLY A 764 47.69 106.59 34.41
C GLY A 764 47.79 106.93 35.90
N PHE A 765 48.22 105.95 36.70
CA PHE A 765 48.42 106.03 38.15
C PHE A 765 49.56 105.09 38.58
N THR A 766 50.52 104.89 37.67
CA THR A 766 51.73 104.04 37.86
C THR A 766 52.97 104.81 37.41
N GLU A 767 52.85 106.15 37.37
CA GLU A 767 53.85 107.09 36.86
C GLU A 767 53.91 108.36 37.76
N TYR A 768 53.51 108.20 39.03
CA TYR A 768 53.60 109.25 40.08
C TYR A 768 54.21 108.73 41.40
N LEU A 769 54.72 107.49 41.41
CA LEU A 769 55.34 106.85 42.59
C LEU A 769 56.73 106.25 42.31
N ASN A 770 57.33 106.59 41.15
CA ASN A 770 58.69 106.20 40.76
C ASN A 770 59.54 107.41 40.28
N GLY A 771 59.21 108.61 40.79
CA GLY A 771 60.08 109.79 40.72
C GLY A 771 60.61 110.07 42.12
N LYS A 772 61.92 110.31 42.27
CA LYS A 772 62.58 110.45 43.58
C LYS A 772 61.92 111.50 44.48
N LEU A 773 61.65 111.10 45.72
CA LEU A 773 61.81 111.94 46.90
C LEU A 773 63.03 111.39 47.66
N ASP A 774 63.97 112.27 48.01
CA ASP A 774 65.27 111.84 48.54
C ASP A 774 65.19 111.41 50.03
N ASP A 775 65.55 110.15 50.27
CA ASP A 775 66.06 109.44 51.47
C ASP A 775 65.61 109.77 52.93
N ASP A 776 64.83 110.82 53.21
CA ASP A 776 64.95 111.49 54.52
C ASP A 776 63.67 112.22 55.03
N THR A 777 62.53 111.54 55.16
CA THR A 777 61.29 112.08 55.80
C THR A 777 60.39 110.97 56.39
N GLU A 778 59.81 111.19 57.58
CA GLU A 778 59.03 110.21 58.34
C GLU A 778 57.52 110.52 58.41
N TYR A 779 56.70 109.52 58.77
CA TYR A 779 55.23 109.62 58.87
C TYR A 779 54.70 108.86 60.09
N ALA A 780 53.61 109.35 60.69
CA ALA A 780 52.93 108.77 61.85
C ALA A 780 51.46 108.40 61.53
N VAL A 781 50.96 107.34 62.20
CA VAL A 781 49.61 106.79 62.01
C VAL A 781 48.91 106.68 63.37
N PHE A 782 47.64 107.10 63.43
CA PHE A 782 46.84 107.20 64.65
C PHE A 782 45.51 106.46 64.46
N GLN A 783 45.10 105.63 65.42
CA GLN A 783 43.80 104.94 65.45
C GLN A 783 43.00 105.33 66.71
N ARG A 784 41.68 105.50 66.60
CA ARG A 784 40.76 105.64 67.75
C ARG A 784 39.56 104.70 67.66
N SER A 785 38.98 104.38 68.82
CA SER A 785 37.86 103.44 69.00
C SER A 785 36.67 104.16 69.64
N LEU A 786 35.44 103.86 69.22
CA LEU A 786 34.24 104.58 69.65
C LEU A 786 33.04 103.65 69.93
N SER A 787 32.31 103.92 71.01
CA SER A 787 31.05 103.28 71.40
C SER A 787 29.82 103.81 70.65
N GLY A 788 29.88 105.05 70.16
CA GLY A 788 28.82 105.71 69.41
C GLY A 788 29.32 106.97 68.68
N PRO A 789 28.50 107.61 67.83
CA PRO A 789 28.93 108.72 66.98
C PRO A 789 29.43 109.98 67.73
N ASP A 790 28.96 110.18 68.96
CA ASP A 790 29.14 111.42 69.74
C ASP A 790 30.01 111.23 71.01
N ASP A 791 30.71 110.09 71.16
CA ASP A 791 31.41 109.69 72.40
C ASP A 791 32.91 110.08 72.36
N TYR A 792 33.24 111.31 72.80
CA TYR A 792 34.61 111.87 72.70
C TYR A 792 35.41 111.75 74.00
N GLN A 793 36.17 110.65 74.13
CA GLN A 793 37.24 110.43 75.13
C GLN A 793 38.46 109.82 74.42
N ASN A 794 39.69 110.09 74.90
CA ASN A 794 40.91 109.93 74.08
C ASN A 794 41.74 108.65 74.35
N GLU A 795 41.68 107.70 73.40
CA GLU A 795 42.61 106.59 73.13
C GLU A 795 42.72 106.37 71.60
N GLY A 796 43.80 105.80 71.02
CA GLY A 796 45.07 105.33 71.61
C GLY A 796 45.98 104.74 70.51
N PHE A 797 47.29 105.04 70.52
CA PHE A 797 48.10 105.07 69.28
C PHE A 797 49.38 104.20 69.30
N THR A 798 49.78 103.61 68.16
CA THR A 798 51.02 102.78 68.00
C THR A 798 51.45 102.69 66.51
N GLN A 799 52.76 102.51 66.22
CA GLN A 799 53.41 102.79 64.91
C GLN A 799 54.61 101.84 64.63
N PHE A 800 54.88 101.41 63.37
CA PHE A 800 56.03 100.54 62.99
C PHE A 800 56.53 100.72 61.52
N THR A 801 57.78 100.30 61.21
CA THR A 801 58.53 100.53 59.93
C THR A 801 59.26 99.25 59.40
N THR A 802 60.08 99.28 58.32
CA THR A 802 60.42 98.07 57.46
C THR A 802 61.81 98.03 56.75
N ARG A 803 62.25 96.83 56.25
CA ARG A 803 63.22 96.47 55.12
C ARG A 803 64.01 95.14 55.42
N LYS A 804 64.84 94.53 54.54
CA LYS A 804 64.64 93.78 53.25
C LYS A 804 65.89 92.89 52.92
N MET A 805 65.81 92.00 51.90
CA MET A 805 66.89 91.22 51.19
C MET A 805 67.33 89.87 51.82
N THR A 806 67.76 88.83 51.08
CA THR A 806 68.32 88.75 49.69
C THR A 806 67.72 87.62 48.80
N GLU A 807 68.15 87.48 47.53
CA GLU A 807 67.52 86.63 46.47
C GLU A 807 68.52 85.74 45.63
N LEU A 808 68.08 84.60 45.02
CA LEU A 808 68.83 83.77 44.03
C LEU A 808 67.91 82.85 43.13
N GLU A 809 68.37 82.39 41.94
CA GLU A 809 67.52 82.11 40.74
C GLU A 809 67.98 80.90 39.80
N PRO A 810 67.66 80.71 38.46
CA PRO A 810 67.06 79.42 37.96
C PRO A 810 67.56 78.82 36.58
N GLU A 811 66.77 77.87 36.02
CA GLU A 811 66.61 77.44 34.58
C GLU A 811 67.77 76.63 33.87
N ASP A 812 67.61 75.89 32.74
CA ASP A 812 66.47 75.84 31.76
C ASP A 812 66.09 74.53 30.98
N LYS A 813 64.94 74.62 30.25
CA LYS A 813 64.14 73.79 29.27
C LYS A 813 64.92 72.95 28.20
N THR A 814 64.35 72.06 27.34
CA THR A 814 62.96 71.81 26.84
C THR A 814 62.50 70.32 26.92
N VAL A 815 62.05 69.48 25.94
CA VAL A 815 61.96 69.39 24.44
C VAL A 815 60.62 68.66 24.03
N ILE A 816 60.31 68.49 22.72
CA ILE A 816 59.05 67.94 22.12
C ILE A 816 59.03 66.37 22.00
N VAL A 817 58.14 65.60 21.33
CA VAL A 817 57.49 65.61 19.97
C VAL A 817 56.03 65.04 19.99
N ILE A 818 55.52 64.34 18.95
CA ILE A 818 54.08 64.11 18.58
C ILE A 818 53.90 62.78 17.78
N VAL A 819 52.75 62.08 17.62
CA VAL A 819 51.52 61.76 18.43
C VAL A 819 50.60 60.76 17.62
N VAL A 820 49.39 60.39 18.13
CA VAL A 820 48.15 59.94 17.40
C VAL A 820 47.76 58.43 17.26
N PHE A 821 46.55 58.09 17.77
CA PHE A 821 45.45 57.12 17.40
C PHE A 821 45.76 55.70 16.83
N ILE A 822 45.16 54.58 17.28
CA ILE A 822 43.75 54.10 17.40
C ILE A 822 43.07 53.72 16.07
N VAL A 823 42.71 52.43 15.91
CA VAL A 823 41.52 51.79 15.25
C VAL A 823 41.80 50.25 15.17
N LEU A 824 41.05 49.34 15.81
CA LEU A 824 39.67 48.85 15.64
C LEU A 824 39.51 47.73 14.58
N PHE A 825 38.96 46.57 15.02
CA PHE A 825 38.19 45.57 14.25
C PHE A 825 38.85 44.80 13.08
N ILE A 826 38.31 43.69 12.53
CA ILE A 826 37.60 42.48 13.06
C ILE A 826 37.36 41.52 11.86
N VAL A 827 37.16 40.19 12.06
CA VAL A 827 36.52 39.25 11.07
C VAL A 827 37.36 39.02 9.77
N PHE A 828 37.30 37.93 8.97
CA PHE A 828 36.76 36.55 9.03
C PHE A 828 37.73 35.64 8.19
N VAL A 829 38.05 34.40 8.59
CA VAL A 829 37.41 33.11 8.18
C VAL A 829 37.71 32.63 6.73
N VAL A 830 37.96 31.31 6.61
CA VAL A 830 37.95 30.45 5.39
C VAL A 830 39.14 30.60 4.40
N VAL A 831 39.70 29.53 3.79
CA VAL A 831 39.85 28.08 4.14
C VAL A 831 40.89 27.43 3.18
N VAL A 832 41.21 26.11 3.34
CA VAL A 832 42.23 25.33 2.54
C VAL A 832 43.68 25.73 2.87
N GLY A 833 44.71 24.86 2.86
CA GLY A 833 44.83 23.40 2.64
C GLY A 833 46.13 23.03 1.89
N GLY A 834 46.56 21.77 1.93
CA GLY A 834 47.92 21.32 1.52
C GLY A 834 48.79 21.04 2.77
N ILE A 835 49.49 19.91 2.99
CA ILE A 835 50.33 19.05 2.11
C ILE A 835 51.60 19.86 1.70
N VAL A 836 52.88 19.43 1.87
CA VAL A 836 53.56 18.17 1.46
C VAL A 836 54.86 17.90 2.28
N ILE A 837 55.51 16.73 2.05
CA ILE A 837 56.94 16.36 2.32
C ILE A 837 57.31 16.10 3.80
N VAL A 838 57.75 14.91 4.30
CA VAL A 838 58.60 13.77 3.83
C VAL A 838 60.11 13.93 4.09
N TRP A 839 60.68 13.16 5.04
CA TRP A 839 62.09 12.72 4.96
C TRP A 839 62.46 11.37 5.60
N LEU A 840 62.55 10.37 4.71
CA LEU A 840 63.34 9.12 4.69
C LEU A 840 64.30 8.76 5.86
N ARG A 841 64.06 7.60 6.48
CA ARG A 841 64.87 6.34 6.47
C ARG A 841 64.29 5.40 7.55
N GLY A 842 64.12 4.08 7.39
CA GLY A 842 64.70 3.06 6.50
C GLY A 842 65.20 1.91 7.42
N ARG A 843 64.91 0.61 7.21
CA ARG A 843 65.14 -0.23 6.01
C ARG A 843 64.44 -1.61 6.15
N ARG A 844 64.06 -2.24 5.01
CA ARG A 844 64.20 -3.66 4.56
C ARG A 844 64.09 -4.83 5.58
N ARG A 845 63.61 -6.05 5.25
CA ARG A 845 63.25 -6.80 4.02
C ARG A 845 61.87 -7.48 4.27
N SER A 846 60.98 -7.81 3.32
CA SER A 846 61.03 -8.47 1.99
C SER A 846 61.33 -9.98 2.01
N ASN A 847 60.38 -10.79 1.51
CA ASN A 847 60.45 -11.67 0.33
C ASN A 847 59.05 -12.38 0.23
N GLU A 848 58.40 -12.43 -0.94
CA GLU A 848 58.45 -13.50 -1.97
C GLU A 848 57.95 -14.88 -1.47
N ASN A 849 57.29 -15.75 -2.24
CA ASN A 849 56.53 -15.69 -3.52
C ASN A 849 55.92 -17.10 -3.70
N GLU A 850 54.71 -17.26 -4.27
CA GLU A 850 54.35 -18.50 -5.00
C GLU A 850 53.12 -18.29 -5.90
N VAL A 851 53.16 -18.88 -7.10
CA VAL A 851 52.21 -18.82 -8.23
C VAL A 851 52.39 -20.11 -9.05
N ASP A 852 51.41 -20.49 -9.88
CA ASP A 852 51.33 -21.71 -10.70
C ASP A 852 51.06 -23.01 -9.88
N GLU A 853 50.42 -24.06 -10.40
CA GLU A 853 50.31 -24.52 -11.80
C GLU A 853 48.87 -24.79 -12.30
N ASP A 854 48.65 -24.58 -13.61
CA ASP A 854 47.53 -25.14 -14.40
C ASP A 854 47.87 -26.55 -14.91
N ILE A 855 46.94 -27.50 -14.82
CA ILE A 855 46.89 -28.69 -15.70
C ILE A 855 45.43 -28.97 -16.12
N PRO A 856 45.11 -29.08 -17.42
CA PRO A 856 43.73 -29.23 -17.90
C PRO A 856 43.25 -30.70 -17.96
N MET A 857 41.93 -30.89 -18.04
CA MET A 857 41.31 -32.10 -18.57
C MET A 857 40.14 -31.78 -19.50
N GLU A 858 40.05 -32.53 -20.59
CA GLU A 858 39.03 -32.39 -21.64
C GLU A 858 37.77 -33.23 -21.37
N ASP A 859 36.71 -32.88 -22.11
CA ASP A 859 35.63 -33.75 -22.58
C ASP A 859 34.83 -34.58 -21.55
N ARG A 860 33.99 -33.87 -20.79
CA ARG A 860 32.59 -34.24 -20.53
C ARG A 860 31.78 -32.95 -20.63
N GLY A 861 30.60 -32.87 -21.23
CA GLY A 861 29.73 -33.92 -21.77
C GLY A 861 28.30 -33.47 -21.51
N TYR A 862 27.47 -33.35 -22.54
CA TYR A 862 26.05 -32.99 -22.37
C TYR A 862 25.31 -34.08 -21.58
N ASP A 863 24.99 -33.84 -20.30
CA ASP A 863 23.85 -34.44 -19.58
C ASP A 863 23.78 -33.91 -18.13
N GLU A 864 22.92 -32.91 -17.87
CA GLU A 864 22.12 -32.77 -16.62
C GLU A 864 21.17 -31.54 -16.66
N VAL A 865 20.40 -31.39 -17.75
CA VAL A 865 19.20 -30.54 -17.71
C VAL A 865 18.10 -31.32 -16.99
N THR A 866 17.62 -30.82 -15.85
CA THR A 866 16.60 -31.50 -15.04
C THR A 866 15.26 -31.58 -15.79
N ASN A 867 14.97 -32.77 -16.34
CA ASN A 867 13.78 -33.05 -17.16
C ASN A 867 12.48 -33.07 -16.34
N LEU A 868 12.03 -31.88 -15.94
CA LEU A 868 10.77 -31.63 -15.24
C LEU A 868 9.60 -31.67 -16.23
N GLU A 869 8.99 -32.83 -16.43
CA GLU A 869 7.86 -32.97 -17.34
C GLU A 869 6.50 -32.62 -16.73
N GLU A 870 5.61 -32.05 -17.54
CA GLU A 870 4.16 -32.07 -17.32
C GLU A 870 3.46 -32.76 -18.50
N LYS A 871 2.92 -33.97 -18.27
CA LYS A 871 2.21 -34.77 -19.30
C LYS A 871 3.06 -35.03 -20.57
N GLY A 872 4.33 -35.41 -20.41
CA GLY A 872 5.23 -35.72 -21.53
C GLY A 872 5.78 -34.48 -22.24
N ARG A 873 6.04 -33.38 -21.50
CA ARG A 873 6.55 -32.11 -22.04
C ARG A 873 7.45 -31.41 -21.01
N LEU A 874 8.69 -31.10 -21.37
CA LEU A 874 9.60 -30.30 -20.52
C LEU A 874 8.97 -28.96 -20.11
N LYS A 875 8.92 -28.68 -18.81
CA LYS A 875 8.75 -27.32 -18.28
C LYS A 875 10.01 -26.50 -18.59
N CYS A 876 9.82 -25.23 -18.94
CA CYS A 876 10.94 -24.29 -18.92
C CYS A 876 11.22 -23.97 -17.44
N HIS A 877 12.28 -24.55 -16.87
CA HIS A 877 12.68 -24.31 -15.49
C HIS A 877 13.57 -23.06 -15.37
N GLN A 878 14.53 -22.92 -16.28
CA GLN A 878 15.56 -21.88 -16.23
C GLN A 878 15.99 -21.47 -17.64
N TYR A 879 16.09 -20.16 -17.88
CA TYR A 879 16.58 -19.55 -19.12
C TYR A 879 17.54 -18.37 -18.83
N TRP A 880 18.11 -18.34 -17.62
CA TRP A 880 18.99 -17.32 -17.08
C TRP A 880 20.15 -18.02 -16.34
N PRO A 881 21.33 -17.40 -16.18
CA PRO A 881 22.46 -18.03 -15.49
C PRO A 881 22.10 -18.44 -14.07
N SER A 882 22.56 -19.61 -13.63
CA SER A 882 22.44 -20.06 -12.23
C SER A 882 23.21 -19.14 -11.30
N GLU A 883 24.45 -18.83 -11.67
CA GLU A 883 25.32 -17.85 -11.02
C GLU A 883 26.12 -17.07 -12.08
N GLY A 884 26.50 -15.83 -11.78
CA GLY A 884 27.39 -15.04 -12.64
C GLY A 884 26.76 -14.61 -13.98
N THR A 885 27.54 -14.74 -15.06
CA THR A 885 27.24 -14.22 -16.40
C THR A 885 27.25 -15.33 -17.46
N GLU A 886 26.17 -15.45 -18.23
CA GLU A 886 26.05 -16.34 -19.39
C GLU A 886 25.78 -15.52 -20.68
N SER A 887 26.05 -16.10 -21.86
CA SER A 887 25.89 -15.43 -23.17
C SER A 887 24.88 -16.17 -24.04
N TYR A 888 23.76 -15.53 -24.36
CA TYR A 888 22.69 -16.08 -25.20
C TYR A 888 22.69 -15.36 -26.56
N GLY A 889 23.52 -15.85 -27.49
CA GLY A 889 23.86 -15.11 -28.70
C GLY A 889 24.60 -13.82 -28.35
N ASP A 890 24.22 -12.70 -28.96
CA ASP A 890 24.83 -11.39 -28.72
C ASP A 890 24.47 -10.77 -27.36
N ILE A 891 23.54 -11.34 -26.59
CA ILE A 891 23.15 -10.80 -25.26
C ILE A 891 23.87 -11.55 -24.14
N LYS A 892 24.69 -10.85 -23.37
CA LYS A 892 25.24 -11.34 -22.11
C LYS A 892 24.30 -10.98 -20.96
N VAL A 893 23.83 -11.99 -20.23
CA VAL A 893 22.94 -11.83 -19.07
C VAL A 893 23.73 -12.15 -17.82
N THR A 894 23.69 -11.26 -16.82
CA THR A 894 24.32 -11.45 -15.51
C THR A 894 23.25 -11.46 -14.43
N LEU A 895 23.17 -12.53 -13.63
CA LEU A 895 22.31 -12.55 -12.45
C LEU A 895 22.98 -11.74 -11.33
N VAL A 896 22.33 -10.66 -10.89
CA VAL A 896 22.88 -9.74 -9.88
C VAL A 896 22.30 -10.03 -8.49
N GLN A 897 21.00 -10.33 -8.41
CA GLN A 897 20.34 -10.62 -7.15
C GLN A 897 19.12 -11.52 -7.35
N THR A 898 18.91 -12.48 -6.46
CA THR A 898 17.65 -13.21 -6.27
C THR A 898 17.05 -12.82 -4.92
N VAL A 899 15.73 -12.59 -4.88
CA VAL A 899 14.94 -12.32 -3.68
C VAL A 899 13.74 -13.25 -3.66
N GLU A 900 13.82 -14.30 -2.86
CA GLU A 900 12.72 -15.24 -2.63
C GLU A 900 11.74 -14.67 -1.62
N LEU A 901 10.44 -14.75 -1.93
CA LEU A 901 9.34 -14.41 -1.04
C LEU A 901 8.36 -15.59 -1.02
N SER A 902 7.48 -15.67 -0.01
CA SER A 902 6.64 -16.84 0.26
C SER A 902 5.69 -17.30 -0.85
N GLU A 903 5.50 -16.47 -1.89
CA GLU A 903 4.55 -16.72 -2.98
C GLU A 903 5.11 -16.38 -4.38
N PHE A 904 6.28 -15.73 -4.45
CA PHE A 904 6.93 -15.33 -5.69
C PHE A 904 8.41 -14.97 -5.48
N THR A 905 9.22 -15.15 -6.52
CA THR A 905 10.65 -14.85 -6.51
C THR A 905 10.94 -13.70 -7.47
N ILE A 906 11.76 -12.73 -7.05
CA ILE A 906 12.23 -11.62 -7.88
C ILE A 906 13.70 -11.87 -8.23
N ARG A 907 14.07 -11.83 -9.50
CA ARG A 907 15.46 -11.95 -9.96
C ARG A 907 15.85 -10.68 -10.74
N THR A 908 16.82 -9.94 -10.24
CA THR A 908 17.39 -8.75 -10.89
C THR A 908 18.62 -9.17 -11.70
N MET A 909 18.58 -8.88 -13.00
CA MET A 909 19.60 -9.25 -13.97
C MET A 909 20.09 -7.99 -14.70
N THR A 910 21.32 -8.01 -15.20
CA THR A 910 21.80 -6.99 -16.14
C THR A 910 22.16 -7.61 -17.48
N LEU A 911 21.73 -6.95 -18.54
CA LEU A 911 21.96 -7.32 -19.93
C LEU A 911 23.02 -6.39 -20.51
N ASN A 912 24.00 -6.97 -21.21
CA ASN A 912 24.99 -6.25 -22.01
C ASN A 912 24.98 -6.87 -23.43
N HIS A 913 24.71 -6.06 -24.45
CA HIS A 913 24.80 -6.50 -25.85
C HIS A 913 26.26 -6.48 -26.31
N ALA A 914 26.76 -7.54 -26.96
CA ALA A 914 28.18 -7.75 -27.26
C ALA A 914 28.86 -6.58 -28.02
N ASN A 915 28.08 -5.88 -28.86
CA ASN A 915 28.54 -4.72 -29.66
C ASN A 915 28.16 -3.34 -29.06
N ASN A 916 27.70 -3.27 -27.80
CA ASN A 916 27.31 -2.01 -27.13
C ASN A 916 27.90 -1.93 -25.71
N THR A 917 28.24 -0.73 -25.24
CA THR A 917 28.71 -0.47 -23.86
C THR A 917 27.57 -0.16 -22.88
N GLU A 918 26.34 -0.07 -23.38
CA GLU A 918 25.12 0.12 -22.59
C GLU A 918 24.77 -1.14 -21.78
N GLN A 919 24.46 -0.94 -20.49
CA GLN A 919 24.00 -1.98 -19.59
C GLN A 919 22.54 -1.72 -19.20
N ARG A 920 21.65 -2.67 -19.49
CA ARG A 920 20.21 -2.58 -19.16
C ARG A 920 19.85 -3.48 -17.99
N THR A 921 19.17 -2.94 -16.98
CA THR A 921 18.69 -3.74 -15.83
C THR A 921 17.30 -4.29 -16.11
N VAL A 922 17.10 -5.59 -15.89
CA VAL A 922 15.84 -6.29 -16.10
C VAL A 922 15.45 -7.05 -14.83
N ASN A 923 14.19 -6.92 -14.42
CA ASN A 923 13.64 -7.62 -13.26
C ASN A 923 12.65 -8.71 -13.70
N GLN A 924 12.98 -9.97 -13.42
CA GLN A 924 12.06 -11.09 -13.55
C GLN A 924 11.24 -11.24 -12.27
N TYR A 925 9.92 -11.16 -12.39
CA TYR A 925 8.95 -11.50 -11.35
C TYR A 925 8.37 -12.88 -11.67
N HIS A 926 8.73 -13.89 -10.89
CA HIS A 926 8.28 -15.28 -11.05
C HIS A 926 7.27 -15.60 -9.95
N TYR A 927 6.01 -15.79 -10.31
CA TYR A 927 4.94 -16.20 -9.39
C TYR A 927 4.97 -17.72 -9.20
N THR A 928 5.46 -18.15 -8.05
CA THR A 928 5.92 -19.53 -7.79
C THR A 928 4.82 -20.47 -7.30
N VAL A 929 3.66 -19.92 -6.88
CA VAL A 929 2.54 -20.69 -6.30
C VAL A 929 1.38 -20.97 -7.26
N TRP A 930 1.54 -20.76 -8.58
CA TRP A 930 0.51 -21.18 -9.53
C TRP A 930 0.53 -22.70 -9.72
N PRO A 931 -0.51 -23.45 -9.33
CA PRO A 931 -0.50 -24.91 -9.42
C PRO A 931 -0.45 -25.40 -10.87
N ASP A 932 0.18 -26.56 -11.09
CA ASP A 932 0.28 -27.15 -12.43
C ASP A 932 -1.09 -27.33 -13.09
N HIS A 933 -2.14 -27.64 -12.31
CA HIS A 933 -3.52 -27.71 -12.79
C HIS A 933 -4.42 -26.76 -11.99
N GLY A 934 -5.29 -26.02 -12.68
CA GLY A 934 -6.23 -25.06 -12.09
C GLY A 934 -5.64 -23.67 -11.86
N VAL A 935 -6.02 -23.05 -10.74
CA VAL A 935 -5.71 -21.67 -10.35
C VAL A 935 -5.25 -21.62 -8.88
N PRO A 936 -4.51 -20.58 -8.44
CA PRO A 936 -4.12 -20.39 -7.05
C PRO A 936 -5.34 -20.36 -6.11
N GLU A 937 -5.21 -20.94 -4.90
CA GLU A 937 -6.31 -20.97 -3.90
C GLU A 937 -6.55 -19.61 -3.21
N CYS A 938 -5.62 -18.65 -3.36
CA CYS A 938 -5.65 -17.35 -2.69
C CYS A 938 -5.59 -16.19 -3.72
N PRO A 939 -6.69 -15.47 -3.97
CA PRO A 939 -6.70 -14.29 -4.85
C PRO A 939 -5.78 -13.17 -4.37
N SER A 940 -5.64 -12.97 -3.05
CA SER A 940 -4.79 -11.97 -2.41
C SER A 940 -3.31 -12.10 -2.81
N SER A 941 -2.87 -13.33 -3.09
CA SER A 941 -1.50 -13.64 -3.51
C SER A 941 -1.22 -13.09 -4.91
N LEU A 942 -2.05 -13.47 -5.89
CA LEU A 942 -1.93 -12.98 -7.26
C LEU A 942 -2.15 -11.46 -7.34
N LEU A 943 -3.08 -10.91 -6.55
CA LEU A 943 -3.27 -9.46 -6.44
C LEU A 943 -1.99 -8.74 -6.00
N THR A 944 -1.34 -9.25 -4.95
CA THR A 944 -0.10 -8.69 -4.40
C THR A 944 1.02 -8.79 -5.42
N PHE A 945 1.12 -9.91 -6.12
CA PHE A 945 2.07 -10.12 -7.21
C PHE A 945 1.87 -9.13 -8.38
N VAL A 946 0.64 -8.97 -8.88
CA VAL A 946 0.34 -8.01 -9.97
C VAL A 946 0.64 -6.59 -9.53
N ARG A 947 0.17 -6.17 -8.34
CA ARG A 947 0.49 -4.84 -7.77
C ARG A 947 2.00 -4.61 -7.65
N LYS A 948 2.78 -5.65 -7.30
CA LYS A 948 4.25 -5.57 -7.15
C LYS A 948 4.99 -5.52 -8.49
N ALA A 949 4.62 -6.34 -9.47
CA ALA A 949 5.25 -6.37 -10.79
C ALA A 949 4.89 -5.13 -11.61
N SER A 950 3.60 -4.80 -11.74
CA SER A 950 3.14 -3.65 -12.51
C SER A 950 3.47 -2.30 -11.88
N GLY A 951 3.58 -2.24 -10.55
CA GLY A 951 3.98 -1.03 -9.81
C GLY A 951 5.50 -0.79 -9.79
N ALA A 952 6.30 -1.73 -10.30
CA ALA A 952 7.76 -1.63 -10.38
C ALA A 952 8.30 -1.48 -11.81
N ASN A 953 7.44 -1.54 -12.84
CA ASN A 953 7.84 -1.21 -14.21
C ASN A 953 7.96 0.31 -14.36
N PRO A 954 9.11 0.85 -14.80
CA PRO A 954 9.29 2.30 -15.04
C PRO A 954 8.29 2.84 -16.09
N PRO A 955 7.86 4.12 -16.00
CA PRO A 955 6.94 4.73 -16.96
C PRO A 955 7.53 4.90 -18.38
N ASP A 956 8.86 4.89 -18.46
CA ASP A 956 9.70 5.05 -19.64
C ASP A 956 10.24 3.73 -20.21
N ALA A 957 9.97 2.60 -19.55
CA ALA A 957 10.37 1.28 -20.03
C ALA A 957 9.42 0.75 -21.13
N GLY A 958 9.96 -0.13 -21.98
CA GLY A 958 9.19 -0.89 -22.96
C GLY A 958 8.21 -1.90 -22.33
N PRO A 959 7.44 -2.63 -23.17
CA PRO A 959 6.42 -3.58 -22.74
C PRO A 959 6.88 -4.56 -21.66
N MET A 960 5.99 -4.84 -20.70
CA MET A 960 6.18 -5.93 -19.76
C MET A 960 6.01 -7.28 -20.49
N VAL A 961 7.02 -8.16 -20.42
CA VAL A 961 6.99 -9.46 -21.11
C VAL A 961 6.39 -10.51 -20.19
N VAL A 962 5.26 -11.10 -20.56
CA VAL A 962 4.47 -12.00 -19.71
C VAL A 962 4.38 -13.38 -20.34
N HIS A 963 4.74 -14.44 -19.60
CA HIS A 963 4.69 -15.83 -20.05
C HIS A 963 4.30 -16.82 -18.93
N CYS A 964 3.98 -18.06 -19.30
CA CYS A 964 3.67 -19.11 -18.34
C CYS A 964 4.06 -20.51 -18.84
N SER A 965 4.29 -21.45 -17.91
CA SER A 965 4.74 -22.82 -18.25
C SER A 965 3.74 -23.63 -19.10
N ALA A 966 2.47 -23.18 -19.16
CA ALA A 966 1.36 -23.83 -19.85
C ALA A 966 0.89 -23.04 -21.10
N GLY A 967 1.77 -22.28 -21.75
CA GLY A 967 1.45 -21.48 -22.94
C GLY A 967 1.12 -20.03 -22.58
N VAL A 968 -0.12 -19.58 -22.84
CA VAL A 968 -0.55 -18.19 -22.55
C VAL A 968 -1.89 -18.05 -21.81
N GLY A 969 -2.49 -19.13 -21.32
CA GLY A 969 -3.75 -19.04 -20.56
C GLY A 969 -3.62 -18.20 -19.29
N ARG A 970 -2.60 -18.50 -18.46
CA ARG A 970 -2.29 -17.75 -17.23
C ARG A 970 -1.80 -16.33 -17.54
N THR A 971 -1.05 -16.15 -18.63
CA THR A 971 -0.60 -14.84 -19.16
C THR A 971 -1.78 -13.89 -19.33
N GLY A 972 -2.88 -14.36 -19.92
CA GLY A 972 -4.11 -13.57 -20.04
C GLY A 972 -4.67 -13.13 -18.69
N THR A 973 -4.72 -14.02 -17.70
CA THR A 973 -5.24 -13.66 -16.36
C THR A 973 -4.46 -12.54 -15.70
N PHE A 974 -3.11 -12.52 -15.80
CA PHE A 974 -2.29 -11.42 -15.29
C PHE A 974 -2.63 -10.08 -15.98
N ILE A 975 -2.70 -10.08 -17.31
CA ILE A 975 -2.94 -8.87 -18.11
C ILE A 975 -4.34 -8.29 -17.84
N VAL A 976 -5.38 -9.14 -17.73
CA VAL A 976 -6.74 -8.67 -17.42
C VAL A 976 -6.84 -8.11 -16.01
N VAL A 977 -6.21 -8.76 -15.02
CA VAL A 977 -6.20 -8.23 -13.65
C VAL A 977 -5.54 -6.85 -13.61
N ASP A 978 -4.36 -6.67 -14.21
CA ASP A 978 -3.70 -5.37 -14.28
C ASP A 978 -4.58 -4.32 -14.97
N ALA A 979 -5.10 -4.62 -16.16
CA ALA A 979 -5.91 -3.70 -16.94
C ALA A 979 -7.17 -3.27 -16.19
N MET A 980 -7.84 -4.20 -15.52
CA MET A 980 -9.02 -3.92 -14.70
C MET A 980 -8.68 -3.17 -13.41
N LEU A 981 -7.54 -3.43 -12.75
CA LEU A 981 -7.08 -2.63 -11.61
C LEU A 981 -6.84 -1.16 -12.02
N ARG A 982 -6.24 -0.95 -13.19
CA ARG A 982 -6.02 0.39 -13.76
C ARG A 982 -7.34 1.07 -14.18
N ARG A 983 -8.32 0.31 -14.71
CA ARG A 983 -9.67 0.80 -15.06
C ARG A 983 -10.53 1.14 -13.85
N ILE A 984 -10.51 0.30 -12.82
CA ILE A 984 -11.08 0.59 -11.50
C ILE A 984 -10.49 1.90 -10.95
N ALA A 985 -9.16 2.09 -11.02
CA ALA A 985 -8.53 3.30 -10.51
C ALA A 985 -9.00 4.56 -11.25
N ALA A 986 -9.09 4.53 -12.59
CA ALA A 986 -9.40 5.69 -13.43
C ALA A 986 -10.92 5.94 -13.62
N GLU A 987 -11.65 4.98 -14.20
CA GLU A 987 -13.08 5.10 -14.56
C GLU A 987 -14.04 4.71 -13.43
N LYS A 988 -13.57 3.98 -12.42
CA LYS A 988 -14.40 3.30 -11.39
C LYS A 988 -15.30 2.18 -11.96
N THR A 989 -15.04 1.73 -13.18
CA THR A 989 -15.78 0.67 -13.89
C THR A 989 -15.04 -0.67 -13.82
N VAL A 990 -15.79 -1.76 -13.99
CA VAL A 990 -15.26 -3.12 -14.23
C VAL A 990 -16.04 -3.71 -15.38
N ASP A 991 -15.33 -4.18 -16.39
CA ASP A 991 -15.87 -4.92 -17.53
C ASP A 991 -14.76 -5.88 -17.99
N VAL A 992 -14.90 -7.12 -17.52
CA VAL A 992 -13.98 -8.23 -17.79
C VAL A 992 -14.32 -8.88 -19.13
N TYR A 993 -15.60 -8.92 -19.50
CA TYR A 993 -16.09 -9.65 -20.67
C TYR A 993 -15.60 -9.04 -21.99
N ASP A 994 -15.78 -7.73 -22.22
CA ASP A 994 -15.36 -7.12 -23.48
C ASP A 994 -13.84 -7.01 -23.55
N TYR A 995 -13.16 -6.78 -22.41
CA TYR A 995 -11.69 -6.77 -22.37
C TYR A 995 -11.08 -8.16 -22.61
N VAL A 996 -11.63 -9.24 -22.05
CA VAL A 996 -11.21 -10.64 -22.37
C VAL A 996 -11.54 -10.99 -23.83
N THR A 997 -12.64 -10.46 -24.38
CA THR A 997 -12.98 -10.61 -25.79
C THR A 997 -11.95 -9.94 -26.69
N SER A 998 -11.58 -8.68 -26.42
CA SER A 998 -10.53 -7.95 -27.15
C SER A 998 -9.16 -8.62 -27.01
N LEU A 999 -8.79 -9.03 -25.79
CA LEU A 999 -7.52 -9.72 -25.52
C LEU A 999 -7.38 -11.04 -26.29
N ARG A 1000 -8.49 -11.74 -26.53
CA ARG A 1000 -8.51 -12.97 -27.35
C ARG A 1000 -8.42 -12.69 -28.86
N GLN A 1001 -8.70 -11.46 -29.32
CA GLN A 1001 -8.45 -11.03 -30.69
C GLN A 1001 -6.96 -10.72 -30.90
N ASP A 1002 -6.32 -10.00 -29.96
CA ASP A 1002 -4.88 -9.70 -30.03
C ASP A 1002 -4.00 -10.97 -30.04
N ARG A 1003 -4.39 -11.99 -29.25
CA ARG A 1003 -3.76 -13.31 -29.20
C ARG A 1003 -4.73 -14.39 -28.72
N ASN A 1004 -4.77 -15.52 -29.42
CA ASN A 1004 -5.67 -16.61 -29.05
C ASN A 1004 -5.29 -17.30 -27.73
N LEU A 1005 -6.23 -18.10 -27.19
CA LEU A 1005 -6.00 -18.93 -25.99
C LEU A 1005 -5.51 -18.15 -24.74
N MET A 1006 -5.91 -16.89 -24.61
CA MET A 1006 -5.80 -16.08 -23.38
C MET A 1006 -7.01 -16.38 -22.47
N VAL A 1007 -6.77 -16.57 -21.16
CA VAL A 1007 -7.79 -16.95 -20.15
C VAL A 1007 -8.57 -18.20 -20.59
N GLN A 1008 -7.94 -19.38 -20.55
CA GLN A 1008 -8.39 -20.58 -21.27
C GLN A 1008 -9.56 -21.33 -20.62
N VAL A 1009 -9.69 -21.27 -19.30
CA VAL A 1009 -10.63 -22.10 -18.51
C VAL A 1009 -11.54 -21.25 -17.63
N GLU A 1010 -12.69 -21.79 -17.25
CA GLU A 1010 -13.70 -21.12 -16.41
C GLU A 1010 -13.07 -20.63 -15.08
N GLU A 1011 -12.21 -21.45 -14.48
CA GLU A 1011 -11.45 -21.11 -13.26
C GLU A 1011 -10.55 -19.87 -13.43
N GLN A 1012 -9.96 -19.67 -14.61
CA GLN A 1012 -9.11 -18.50 -14.90
C GLN A 1012 -9.93 -17.23 -15.10
N TYR A 1013 -11.17 -17.34 -15.57
CA TYR A 1013 -12.11 -16.23 -15.67
C TYR A 1013 -12.64 -15.84 -14.28
N ILE A 1014 -13.05 -16.83 -13.47
CA ILE A 1014 -13.50 -16.63 -12.09
C ILE A 1014 -12.40 -16.01 -11.22
N LEU A 1015 -11.15 -16.48 -11.31
CA LEU A 1015 -10.03 -15.92 -10.56
C LEU A 1015 -9.84 -14.41 -10.82
N ILE A 1016 -10.09 -13.92 -12.06
CA ILE A 1016 -10.02 -12.48 -12.36
C ILE A 1016 -11.06 -11.73 -11.51
N HIS A 1017 -12.31 -12.20 -11.47
CA HIS A 1017 -13.35 -11.57 -10.66
C HIS A 1017 -13.01 -11.62 -9.16
N ASP A 1018 -12.55 -12.76 -8.63
CA ASP A 1018 -12.18 -12.92 -7.23
C ASP A 1018 -11.02 -11.99 -6.83
N VAL A 1019 -10.01 -11.85 -7.70
CA VAL A 1019 -8.87 -10.93 -7.51
C VAL A 1019 -9.30 -9.46 -7.52
N LEU A 1020 -10.25 -9.07 -8.38
CA LEU A 1020 -10.78 -7.70 -8.41
C LEU A 1020 -11.71 -7.41 -7.21
N VAL A 1021 -12.46 -8.41 -6.74
CA VAL A 1021 -13.24 -8.32 -5.49
C VAL A 1021 -12.30 -8.12 -4.29
N GLU A 1022 -11.23 -8.89 -4.19
CA GLU A 1022 -10.20 -8.75 -3.16
C GLU A 1022 -9.45 -7.41 -3.25
N ALA A 1023 -9.22 -6.89 -4.46
CA ALA A 1023 -8.60 -5.57 -4.68
C ALA A 1023 -9.39 -4.43 -4.04
N ILE A 1024 -10.72 -4.55 -4.03
CA ILE A 1024 -11.67 -3.59 -3.47
C ILE A 1024 -11.89 -3.82 -1.97
N HIS A 1025 -11.98 -5.07 -1.50
CA HIS A 1025 -12.12 -5.38 -0.06
C HIS A 1025 -10.84 -5.06 0.74
N SER A 1026 -9.65 -5.20 0.14
CA SER A 1026 -8.36 -4.94 0.79
C SER A 1026 -8.05 -3.48 1.12
N GLY A 1027 -8.96 -2.53 0.81
CA GLY A 1027 -8.91 -1.15 1.30
C GLY A 1027 -7.84 -0.24 0.67
N PHE A 1028 -7.07 -0.73 -0.30
CA PHE A 1028 -5.99 0.01 -0.99
C PHE A 1028 -6.43 0.63 -2.33
N THR A 1029 -7.69 1.06 -2.43
CA THR A 1029 -8.21 1.91 -3.51
C THR A 1029 -9.24 2.89 -2.96
N GLU A 1030 -9.18 4.16 -3.36
CA GLU A 1030 -10.07 5.25 -2.92
C GLU A 1030 -11.47 5.19 -3.56
N ILE A 1031 -12.20 4.07 -3.38
CA ILE A 1031 -13.42 3.75 -4.14
C ILE A 1031 -14.44 2.98 -3.27
N HIS A 1032 -15.73 3.27 -3.43
CA HIS A 1032 -16.82 2.63 -2.69
C HIS A 1032 -17.33 1.35 -3.40
N ALA A 1033 -17.62 0.29 -2.64
CA ALA A 1033 -17.73 -1.09 -3.17
C ALA A 1033 -19.15 -1.59 -3.52
N ASN A 1034 -20.17 -0.72 -3.51
CA ASN A 1034 -21.58 -1.15 -3.41
C ASN A 1034 -22.09 -1.90 -4.64
N ASP A 1035 -21.73 -1.44 -5.84
CA ASP A 1035 -22.33 -1.93 -7.08
C ASP A 1035 -21.66 -3.21 -7.58
N LEU A 1036 -20.33 -3.34 -7.49
CA LEU A 1036 -19.64 -4.55 -7.95
C LEU A 1036 -20.00 -5.78 -7.11
N ARG A 1037 -20.10 -5.66 -5.77
CA ARG A 1037 -20.51 -6.78 -4.90
C ARG A 1037 -21.94 -7.23 -5.22
N SER A 1038 -22.80 -6.31 -5.65
CA SER A 1038 -24.18 -6.59 -6.09
C SER A 1038 -24.20 -7.23 -7.49
N HIS A 1039 -23.42 -6.70 -8.43
CA HIS A 1039 -23.31 -7.19 -9.81
C HIS A 1039 -22.71 -8.60 -9.87
N ILE A 1040 -21.59 -8.87 -9.20
CA ILE A 1040 -21.00 -10.22 -9.16
C ILE A 1040 -21.92 -11.21 -8.42
N LYS A 1041 -22.63 -10.78 -7.37
CA LYS A 1041 -23.64 -11.61 -6.71
C LYS A 1041 -24.84 -11.92 -7.64
N ASN A 1042 -25.15 -11.08 -8.62
CA ASN A 1042 -26.13 -11.37 -9.66
C ASN A 1042 -25.55 -12.30 -10.74
N LEU A 1043 -24.34 -12.02 -11.25
CA LEU A 1043 -23.68 -12.89 -12.22
C LEU A 1043 -23.47 -14.34 -11.71
N MET A 1044 -23.25 -14.49 -10.40
CA MET A 1044 -23.12 -15.78 -9.69
C MET A 1044 -24.46 -16.42 -9.29
N GLN A 1045 -25.61 -15.76 -9.50
CA GLN A 1045 -26.92 -16.38 -9.28
C GLN A 1045 -27.22 -17.37 -10.40
N VAL A 1046 -27.65 -18.56 -10.00
CA VAL A 1046 -27.97 -19.65 -10.92
C VAL A 1046 -29.40 -19.49 -11.42
N ASN A 1047 -29.57 -19.29 -12.73
CA ASN A 1047 -30.87 -19.16 -13.37
C ASN A 1047 -31.67 -20.45 -13.15
N GLN A 1048 -32.89 -20.33 -12.61
CA GLN A 1048 -33.63 -21.45 -12.03
C GLN A 1048 -34.07 -22.52 -13.05
N THR A 1049 -34.08 -22.18 -14.34
CA THR A 1049 -34.47 -23.08 -15.45
C THR A 1049 -33.28 -23.74 -16.14
N SER A 1050 -32.16 -23.02 -16.36
CA SER A 1050 -30.97 -23.54 -17.03
C SER A 1050 -30.04 -24.30 -16.08
N GLY A 1051 -29.98 -23.91 -14.80
CA GLY A 1051 -29.03 -24.49 -13.83
C GLY A 1051 -27.58 -24.02 -14.01
N GLN A 1052 -27.37 -22.97 -14.82
CA GLN A 1052 -26.10 -22.27 -15.04
C GLN A 1052 -26.17 -20.87 -14.40
N SER A 1053 -25.03 -20.26 -14.05
CA SER A 1053 -24.98 -18.85 -13.66
C SER A 1053 -24.91 -17.93 -14.89
N GLU A 1054 -25.17 -16.62 -14.73
CA GLU A 1054 -24.97 -15.69 -15.86
C GLU A 1054 -23.48 -15.59 -16.23
N MET A 1055 -22.57 -15.84 -15.29
CA MET A 1055 -21.12 -15.96 -15.53
C MET A 1055 -20.74 -17.23 -16.32
N ASP A 1056 -21.41 -18.38 -16.07
CA ASP A 1056 -21.30 -19.57 -16.95
C ASP A 1056 -21.73 -19.19 -18.38
N GLU A 1057 -22.84 -18.46 -18.52
CA GLU A 1057 -23.35 -18.04 -19.84
C GLU A 1057 -22.42 -17.04 -20.55
N GLU A 1058 -21.82 -16.08 -19.85
CA GLU A 1058 -20.75 -15.21 -20.39
C GLU A 1058 -19.58 -16.04 -20.92
N PHE A 1059 -19.01 -16.93 -20.11
CA PHE A 1059 -17.86 -17.73 -20.54
C PHE A 1059 -18.19 -18.63 -21.75
N ILE A 1060 -19.44 -19.12 -21.84
CA ILE A 1060 -19.94 -19.83 -23.01
C ILE A 1060 -20.08 -18.90 -24.24
N ARG A 1061 -20.46 -17.63 -24.07
CA ARG A 1061 -20.52 -16.63 -25.16
C ARG A 1061 -19.12 -16.27 -25.68
N LEU A 1062 -18.10 -16.18 -24.81
CA LEU A 1062 -16.69 -16.04 -25.23
C LEU A 1062 -16.20 -17.19 -26.14
N GLY A 1063 -16.83 -18.36 -26.07
CA GLY A 1063 -16.58 -19.50 -26.97
C GLY A 1063 -17.34 -19.44 -28.31
N ARG A 1064 -18.28 -18.49 -28.48
CA ARG A 1064 -19.11 -18.33 -29.68
C ARG A 1064 -18.76 -17.11 -30.52
N CYS A 1065 -18.08 -16.11 -29.96
CA CYS A 1065 -17.66 -14.90 -30.67
C CYS A 1065 -16.46 -15.08 -31.62
N PHE A 1066 -15.89 -16.29 -31.74
CA PHE A 1066 -14.61 -16.50 -32.44
C PHE A 1066 -14.76 -16.80 -33.94
N SER A 1067 -14.82 -15.75 -34.75
CA SER A 1067 -14.69 -15.83 -36.21
C SER A 1067 -13.23 -16.02 -36.62
N ALA A 1068 -12.76 -17.27 -36.70
CA ALA A 1068 -11.35 -17.60 -37.01
C ALA A 1068 -10.86 -17.21 -38.43
N SER A 1069 -11.68 -16.57 -39.24
CA SER A 1069 -11.42 -16.23 -40.65
C SER A 1069 -10.85 -14.83 -40.90
N GLN A 1070 -10.51 -14.06 -39.86
CA GLN A 1070 -10.06 -12.66 -40.01
C GLN A 1070 -8.55 -12.42 -39.81
N PHE A 1071 -7.83 -13.28 -39.09
CA PHE A 1071 -6.41 -13.04 -38.75
C PHE A 1071 -5.49 -14.12 -39.33
N THR A 1072 -4.35 -13.71 -39.91
CA THR A 1072 -3.37 -14.63 -40.49
C THR A 1072 -2.28 -15.06 -39.51
N THR A 1073 -1.71 -16.25 -39.74
CA THR A 1073 -0.60 -16.83 -38.97
C THR A 1073 0.49 -17.38 -39.91
N GLN A 1074 0.69 -16.74 -41.07
CA GLN A 1074 1.56 -17.22 -42.14
C GLN A 1074 3.01 -17.38 -41.67
N ALA A 1075 3.57 -16.40 -40.94
CA ALA A 1075 4.94 -16.50 -40.44
C ALA A 1075 5.10 -17.65 -39.43
N ALA A 1076 4.07 -17.93 -38.62
CA ALA A 1076 4.09 -19.01 -37.64
C ALA A 1076 4.04 -20.41 -38.28
N ASN A 1077 3.43 -20.54 -39.47
CA ASN A 1077 3.31 -21.79 -40.22
C ASN A 1077 4.47 -22.04 -41.21
N MET A 1078 5.48 -21.16 -41.28
CA MET A 1078 6.69 -21.40 -42.08
C MET A 1078 7.49 -22.58 -41.48
N ALA A 1079 8.01 -23.46 -42.33
CA ALA A 1079 8.72 -24.67 -41.89
C ALA A 1079 9.95 -24.37 -41.02
N CYS A 1080 10.70 -23.30 -41.32
CA CYS A 1080 11.82 -22.81 -40.52
C CYS A 1080 11.43 -22.31 -39.11
N ASN A 1081 10.16 -21.94 -38.90
CA ASN A 1081 9.62 -21.47 -37.63
C ASN A 1081 8.90 -22.58 -36.83
N ALA A 1082 8.78 -23.79 -37.37
CA ALA A 1082 8.05 -24.89 -36.72
C ALA A 1082 8.66 -25.27 -35.35
N THR A 1083 9.99 -25.34 -35.24
CA THR A 1083 10.71 -25.62 -33.98
C THR A 1083 10.50 -24.52 -32.94
N LYS A 1084 10.36 -23.27 -33.36
CA LYS A 1084 10.14 -22.10 -32.49
C LYS A 1084 8.74 -22.06 -31.84
N ASN A 1085 7.86 -23.03 -32.12
CA ASN A 1085 6.47 -23.07 -31.67
C ASN A 1085 6.20 -24.24 -30.69
N ARG A 1086 6.42 -24.00 -29.38
CA ARG A 1086 6.24 -24.96 -28.29
C ARG A 1086 4.81 -25.51 -28.15
N TYR A 1087 3.77 -24.78 -28.58
CA TYR A 1087 2.37 -25.23 -28.56
C TYR A 1087 1.67 -25.04 -29.93
N PRO A 1088 1.13 -26.11 -30.56
CA PRO A 1088 0.64 -26.09 -31.94
C PRO A 1088 -0.70 -25.38 -32.17
N ASN A 1089 -1.33 -24.86 -31.10
CA ASN A 1089 -2.60 -24.13 -31.19
C ASN A 1089 -2.47 -22.66 -30.76
N ALA A 1090 -1.30 -22.23 -30.27
CA ALA A 1090 -1.07 -20.90 -29.69
C ALA A 1090 -0.07 -20.08 -30.54
N PHE A 1091 -0.39 -19.92 -31.82
CA PHE A 1091 0.42 -19.16 -32.78
C PHE A 1091 0.19 -17.65 -32.66
N PRO A 1092 1.20 -16.81 -32.95
CA PRO A 1092 1.03 -15.37 -33.02
C PRO A 1092 0.39 -14.95 -34.34
N TYR A 1093 -0.54 -14.00 -34.29
CA TYR A 1093 -1.08 -13.34 -35.49
C TYR A 1093 -0.04 -12.42 -36.14
N ASP A 1094 0.06 -12.44 -37.48
CA ASP A 1094 1.12 -11.74 -38.23
C ASP A 1094 1.11 -10.20 -38.07
N GLU A 1095 -0.05 -9.65 -37.71
CA GLU A 1095 -0.33 -8.23 -37.53
C GLU A 1095 0.17 -7.69 -36.19
N THR A 1096 -0.04 -8.45 -35.11
CA THR A 1096 0.34 -8.08 -33.73
C THR A 1096 1.61 -8.75 -33.24
N ARG A 1097 2.24 -9.65 -34.03
CA ARG A 1097 3.45 -10.35 -33.61
C ARG A 1097 4.62 -9.40 -33.36
N VAL A 1098 5.48 -9.76 -32.41
CA VAL A 1098 6.81 -9.17 -32.29
C VAL A 1098 7.64 -9.60 -33.51
N LYS A 1099 8.46 -8.68 -34.02
CA LYS A 1099 9.37 -8.91 -35.16
C LYS A 1099 10.76 -8.51 -34.69
N LEU A 1100 11.68 -9.47 -34.67
CA LEU A 1100 13.07 -9.23 -34.27
C LEU A 1100 13.89 -8.71 -35.45
N SER A 1101 15.08 -8.19 -35.18
CA SER A 1101 16.09 -7.93 -36.23
C SER A 1101 16.36 -9.19 -37.08
N VAL A 1102 16.65 -9.00 -38.37
CA VAL A 1102 17.02 -10.11 -39.26
C VAL A 1102 18.51 -10.41 -39.08
N ILE A 1103 18.85 -11.64 -38.67
CA ILE A 1103 20.23 -12.11 -38.63
C ILE A 1103 20.63 -12.53 -40.05
N SER A 1104 21.70 -11.95 -40.58
CA SER A 1104 22.15 -12.18 -41.95
C SER A 1104 22.44 -13.66 -42.21
N GLY A 1105 21.83 -14.22 -43.25
CA GLY A 1105 21.97 -15.64 -43.62
C GLY A 1105 21.11 -16.63 -42.84
N VAL A 1106 20.33 -16.18 -41.83
CA VAL A 1106 19.47 -17.06 -41.01
C VAL A 1106 18.00 -16.80 -41.33
N GLU A 1107 17.37 -17.72 -42.08
CA GLU A 1107 15.94 -17.67 -42.39
C GLU A 1107 15.08 -17.87 -41.12
N GLY A 1108 13.98 -17.12 -40.98
CA GLY A 1108 13.13 -17.16 -39.78
C GLY A 1108 13.74 -16.47 -38.54
N SER A 1109 14.87 -15.75 -38.68
CA SER A 1109 15.51 -15.02 -37.57
C SER A 1109 14.71 -13.81 -37.07
N ASP A 1110 13.72 -13.31 -37.81
CA ASP A 1110 12.82 -12.25 -37.37
C ASP A 1110 11.64 -12.76 -36.49
N TYR A 1111 11.49 -14.08 -36.37
CA TYR A 1111 10.33 -14.71 -35.76
C TYR A 1111 10.58 -15.21 -34.34
N ILE A 1112 9.67 -14.84 -33.44
CA ILE A 1112 9.48 -15.40 -32.09
C ILE A 1112 7.97 -15.55 -31.83
N ASN A 1113 7.54 -16.57 -31.06
CA ASN A 1113 6.13 -16.76 -30.72
C ASN A 1113 5.65 -15.80 -29.61
N ALA A 1114 5.50 -14.52 -29.98
CA ALA A 1114 5.04 -13.45 -29.11
C ALA A 1114 4.15 -12.45 -29.85
N ASN A 1115 3.14 -11.90 -29.19
CA ASN A 1115 2.35 -10.75 -29.67
C ASN A 1115 2.48 -9.57 -28.70
N PHE A 1116 2.45 -8.36 -29.24
CA PHE A 1116 2.09 -7.19 -28.45
C PHE A 1116 0.61 -7.27 -28.09
N ILE A 1117 0.28 -6.84 -26.87
CA ILE A 1117 -1.08 -6.77 -26.33
C ILE A 1117 -1.30 -5.34 -25.82
N ASP A 1118 -2.46 -4.75 -26.14
CA ASP A 1118 -2.84 -3.44 -25.61
C ASP A 1118 -3.24 -3.55 -24.13
N GLY A 1119 -2.68 -2.68 -23.28
CA GLY A 1119 -3.12 -2.51 -21.90
C GLY A 1119 -4.13 -1.36 -21.80
N TYR A 1120 -4.93 -1.34 -20.74
CA TYR A 1120 -6.04 -0.38 -20.59
C TYR A 1120 -5.65 1.11 -20.79
N MET A 1121 -4.46 1.54 -20.35
CA MET A 1121 -3.97 2.92 -20.49
C MET A 1121 -2.87 3.12 -21.53
N ALA A 1122 -2.38 2.05 -22.17
CA ALA A 1122 -1.24 2.13 -23.09
C ALA A 1122 -1.30 1.02 -24.15
N ARG A 1123 -1.18 1.42 -25.42
CA ARG A 1123 -1.03 0.47 -26.52
C ARG A 1123 0.29 -0.29 -26.40
N ARG A 1124 0.27 -1.58 -26.76
CA ARG A 1124 1.42 -2.49 -26.66
C ARG A 1124 2.09 -2.49 -25.28
N ALA A 1125 1.31 -2.35 -24.20
CA ALA A 1125 1.83 -2.34 -22.83
C ALA A 1125 2.46 -3.67 -22.39
N PHE A 1126 2.07 -4.77 -23.04
CA PHE A 1126 2.58 -6.10 -22.76
C PHE A 1126 3.05 -6.80 -24.02
N ILE A 1127 3.98 -7.75 -23.85
CA ILE A 1127 4.26 -8.79 -24.82
C ILE A 1127 3.83 -10.12 -24.21
N ALA A 1128 2.84 -10.78 -24.82
CA ALA A 1128 2.40 -12.11 -24.43
C ALA A 1128 3.15 -13.16 -25.25
N THR A 1129 4.03 -13.93 -24.61
CA THR A 1129 4.90 -14.93 -25.25
C THR A 1129 4.73 -16.31 -24.61
N GLN A 1130 5.15 -17.36 -25.32
CA GLN A 1130 5.29 -18.70 -24.73
C GLN A 1130 6.56 -18.76 -23.87
N ALA A 1131 6.58 -19.59 -22.82
CA ALA A 1131 7.82 -19.83 -22.06
C ALA A 1131 8.91 -20.39 -23.00
N PRO A 1132 10.15 -19.85 -22.99
CA PRO A 1132 11.18 -20.23 -23.94
C PRO A 1132 11.57 -21.71 -23.83
N ILE A 1133 12.12 -22.24 -24.92
CA ILE A 1133 12.74 -23.56 -25.03
C ILE A 1133 14.21 -23.37 -25.42
N PRO A 1134 15.12 -24.34 -25.27
CA PRO A 1134 16.55 -24.14 -25.53
C PRO A 1134 16.84 -23.41 -26.85
N ASP A 1135 16.21 -23.84 -27.95
CA ASP A 1135 16.33 -23.27 -29.29
C ASP A 1135 15.86 -21.80 -29.42
N THR A 1136 15.10 -21.29 -28.45
CA THR A 1136 14.52 -19.93 -28.46
C THR A 1136 14.98 -19.04 -27.29
N ILE A 1137 15.87 -19.50 -26.40
CA ILE A 1137 16.46 -18.66 -25.34
C ILE A 1137 17.21 -17.44 -25.92
N PRO A 1138 18.03 -17.55 -26.98
CA PRO A 1138 18.70 -16.38 -27.58
C PRO A 1138 17.70 -15.39 -28.19
N ASP A 1139 16.68 -15.88 -28.90
CA ASP A 1139 15.61 -15.03 -29.47
C ASP A 1139 14.80 -14.35 -28.36
N PHE A 1140 14.56 -15.02 -27.24
CA PHE A 1140 13.89 -14.43 -26.08
C PHE A 1140 14.70 -13.27 -25.49
N TRP A 1141 16.00 -13.45 -25.22
CA TRP A 1141 16.82 -12.35 -24.67
C TRP A 1141 17.05 -11.21 -25.65
N ARG A 1142 17.17 -11.51 -26.94
CA ARG A 1142 17.19 -10.51 -28.00
C ARG A 1142 15.88 -9.72 -28.07
N MET A 1143 14.73 -10.37 -27.87
CA MET A 1143 13.43 -9.69 -27.73
C MET A 1143 13.40 -8.75 -26.51
N ILE A 1144 13.89 -9.18 -25.34
CA ILE A 1144 13.97 -8.31 -24.15
C ILE A 1144 14.80 -7.05 -24.44
N TRP A 1145 15.94 -7.22 -25.14
CA TRP A 1145 16.83 -6.13 -25.49
C TRP A 1145 16.22 -5.16 -26.51
N GLU A 1146 15.75 -5.67 -27.65
CA GLU A 1146 15.21 -4.89 -28.77
C GLU A 1146 13.90 -4.16 -28.45
N GLN A 1147 13.11 -4.67 -27.50
CA GLN A 1147 11.84 -4.07 -27.09
C GLN A 1147 11.94 -3.23 -25.80
N GLU A 1148 13.17 -3.00 -25.30
CA GLU A 1148 13.46 -2.16 -24.12
C GLU A 1148 12.72 -2.60 -22.83
N SER A 1149 12.43 -3.90 -22.74
CA SER A 1149 11.60 -4.51 -21.70
C SER A 1149 12.36 -4.66 -20.36
N SER A 1150 12.17 -3.72 -19.45
CA SER A 1150 12.79 -3.78 -18.10
C SER A 1150 12.16 -4.82 -17.15
N THR A 1151 10.99 -5.37 -17.49
CA THR A 1151 10.23 -6.27 -16.60
C THR A 1151 9.76 -7.53 -17.33
N ILE A 1152 10.05 -8.69 -16.74
CA ILE A 1152 9.58 -10.01 -17.18
C ILE A 1152 8.67 -10.58 -16.09
N VAL A 1153 7.58 -11.24 -16.49
CA VAL A 1153 6.59 -11.88 -15.62
C VAL A 1153 6.43 -13.34 -16.01
N MET A 1154 6.63 -14.25 -15.06
CA MET A 1154 6.60 -15.71 -15.25
C MET A 1154 5.59 -16.35 -14.29
N LEU A 1155 4.63 -17.13 -14.81
CA LEU A 1155 3.51 -17.68 -14.04
C LEU A 1155 3.54 -19.22 -14.01
N SER A 1156 4.23 -19.81 -13.03
CA SER A 1156 4.48 -21.25 -12.99
C SER A 1156 4.90 -21.75 -11.62
N LYS A 1157 4.40 -22.92 -11.22
CA LYS A 1157 4.82 -23.62 -10.01
C LYS A 1157 6.35 -23.73 -9.97
N GLU A 1158 6.96 -23.31 -8.88
CA GLU A 1158 8.34 -23.66 -8.60
C GLU A 1158 8.42 -25.15 -8.18
N THR A 1159 9.53 -25.78 -8.56
CA THR A 1159 9.79 -27.21 -8.33
C THR A 1159 11.18 -27.29 -7.74
N GLU A 1160 11.31 -27.88 -6.55
CA GLU A 1160 12.55 -27.91 -5.79
C GLU A 1160 13.72 -28.50 -6.60
N GLY A 1161 14.66 -27.64 -6.98
CA GLY A 1161 15.89 -28.04 -7.64
C GLY A 1161 16.86 -28.68 -6.65
N GLY A 1162 16.81 -30.01 -6.54
CA GLY A 1162 17.97 -30.81 -6.10
C GLY A 1162 18.36 -30.80 -4.62
N LYS A 1163 17.43 -30.52 -3.68
CA LYS A 1163 17.71 -30.66 -2.21
C LYS A 1163 17.02 -31.84 -1.53
N ASP A 1164 15.88 -32.29 -2.02
CA ASP A 1164 15.00 -33.27 -1.35
C ASP A 1164 15.54 -34.72 -1.25
N GLN A 1165 16.75 -35.01 -1.76
CA GLN A 1165 17.40 -36.32 -1.56
C GLN A 1165 18.38 -36.37 -0.36
N TYR A 1166 18.60 -35.26 0.36
CA TYR A 1166 19.46 -35.27 1.56
C TYR A 1166 18.77 -34.90 2.89
N GLU A 1167 17.72 -34.05 2.89
CA GLU A 1167 17.03 -33.71 4.15
C GLU A 1167 16.05 -34.78 4.66
N PHE A 1168 15.59 -35.70 3.80
CA PHE A 1168 14.73 -36.82 4.22
C PHE A 1168 15.48 -37.91 5.02
N ILE A 1169 16.83 -37.89 5.01
CA ILE A 1169 17.66 -38.80 5.83
C ILE A 1169 18.04 -38.14 7.17
N TYR A 1170 18.22 -36.82 7.21
CA TYR A 1170 18.57 -36.12 8.45
C TYR A 1170 17.37 -35.83 9.36
N SER A 1171 16.21 -35.49 8.82
CA SER A 1171 14.98 -35.33 9.64
C SER A 1171 14.58 -36.63 10.35
N ALA A 1172 14.66 -37.76 9.64
CA ALA A 1172 14.34 -39.09 10.17
C ALA A 1172 15.37 -39.64 11.19
N LEU A 1173 16.55 -39.03 11.34
CA LEU A 1173 17.55 -39.38 12.35
C LEU A 1173 17.60 -38.40 13.53
N SER A 1174 17.20 -37.14 13.35
CA SER A 1174 17.18 -36.14 14.43
C SER A 1174 16.12 -36.44 15.49
N GLU A 1175 14.95 -36.99 15.11
CA GLU A 1175 13.90 -37.35 16.09
C GLU A 1175 14.21 -38.62 16.91
N TYR A 1176 15.34 -39.31 16.66
CA TYR A 1176 15.72 -40.52 17.41
C TYR A 1176 16.85 -40.32 18.45
N LEU A 1177 17.52 -39.16 18.47
CA LEU A 1177 18.69 -38.91 19.34
C LEU A 1177 18.47 -37.92 20.49
N ASP A 1178 17.50 -37.01 20.41
CA ASP A 1178 17.17 -36.06 21.50
C ASP A 1178 16.37 -36.70 22.67
N SER A 1179 16.22 -38.03 22.69
CA SER A 1179 15.55 -38.76 23.79
C SER A 1179 16.50 -39.27 24.89
N PHE A 1180 17.81 -39.08 24.76
CA PHE A 1180 18.80 -39.79 25.58
C PHE A 1180 20.01 -38.98 26.07
N ASP A 1181 19.83 -37.71 26.46
CA ASP A 1181 20.87 -36.96 27.20
C ASP A 1181 20.33 -36.16 28.41
N ALA A 1182 19.56 -36.86 29.24
CA ALA A 1182 18.98 -36.33 30.48
C ALA A 1182 19.38 -37.13 31.75
N TYR A 1183 20.52 -37.84 31.71
CA TYR A 1183 21.07 -38.56 32.88
C TYR A 1183 22.61 -38.75 32.84
N SER A 1184 23.36 -37.66 33.03
CA SER A 1184 24.73 -37.76 33.58
C SER A 1184 25.02 -36.54 34.47
N ASN A 1185 25.58 -36.77 35.67
CA ASN A 1185 25.82 -35.71 36.66
C ASN A 1185 27.27 -35.22 36.57
N PHE A 1186 27.50 -33.90 36.64
CA PHE A 1186 28.05 -33.25 37.85
C PHE A 1186 27.95 -31.72 37.82
#